data_AF-A0A961AMS4-F1
#
_entry.id   AF-A0A961AMS4-F1
#
_cell.length_a   1.000
_cell.length_b   1.000
_cell.length_c   1.000
_cell.angle_alpha   90.00
_cell.angle_beta   90.00
_cell.angle_gamma   90.00
#
_symmetry.space_group_name_H-M   'P 1'
#
loop_
_entity.id
_entity.type
_entity.pdbx_description
1 polymer ?
#
loop_
_entity_poly.entity_id
_entity_poly.type
_entity_poly.pdbx_seq_one_letter_code
_entity_poly.pdbx_strand_id
1 'polypeptide(L)'
;MHVADILFHGNGQPRAEVKTLIERTCRYFRLRHIFGQDGTQEWFGSIYLQFGFTQRGFAKMLPEWLMGYNQPNTIGRLLDDAEIKSESFKKLWEALLSYRRGNAAEAVTRRIVSGSPWVLPDWADELLVAAKKKPHLSPASYRSSSGEAGEAPRSFLSEPRLVVGGHLADAQWQIELAGLAEWDLKGASFCVRLRCGESAAQEVFLRKQADGSFSNLAHTFEFPLAKLKESQVSASITDQQGREVAAQEIHLFDPDADILAFSERGYLDDGFVKRGPRINGVYFVLVRAGLNLLPQPAEWHRFEGMGYKLQRLRFEAGQQLRVLFEDGAELWSNLSQSSSPAWTLSFSEQLRCNLATVSKEQAFNPDVKALKLEITGLEQATLKTASWRSFQLHVADDPCFEGNGQNWSELLGNAVEALENGRMPASIKVPKFEALLAQKLILNLAIERGDHAFRTKVECHVVIPGILEQSCGKATFGEFFTTRNNEQLKRGRYTIFPKSPTDEQLKRGLRWGLFEGDRFVSELREGSPQSLHDLGGYGQSLSIRLGQFNQEEKPTVLVGEVADRGLFQMRGDVNPFIGKDYTFDAWGTPEMGDEHALFYGSIHERATSEAAGQRLVFADDKAMFAPFPSQPCDYLVLAYAGVRLATWWRVPKNGDGESWSSNLAEIRDDVDARRAAFTIRWAKLPILSGHHYHQVKEFFHRFHHIVLGEWLCGCKERKDGRRIEGENTEAWHDAVRAIIQGYQIEHDQLGSESKQKLIQCLPSQPTDDVNAKTLDTFQAVGACDPVLMGRMIRWWKQTGAAQGVAGTMRALLLHGLETNETMMDKLQYDAPGVDDGFLESVIAVGVNA
;
A
#
# COMPACT_ATOMS: atom_id res chain seq x y z
N MET A 1 -27.78 -17.73 -6.14
CA MET A 1 -27.17 -16.67 -6.97
C MET A 1 -27.62 -15.33 -6.40
N HIS A 2 -26.72 -14.57 -5.76
CA HIS A 2 -27.11 -13.29 -5.16
C HIS A 2 -27.35 -12.24 -6.24
N VAL A 3 -28.32 -11.36 -6.03
CA VAL A 3 -28.59 -10.21 -6.93
C VAL A 3 -27.32 -9.39 -7.19
N ALA A 4 -26.41 -9.32 -6.21
CA ALA A 4 -25.10 -8.68 -6.36
C ALA A 4 -24.25 -9.32 -7.47
N ASP A 5 -24.23 -10.66 -7.60
CA ASP A 5 -23.43 -11.40 -8.60
C ASP A 5 -23.94 -11.18 -10.02
N ILE A 6 -25.24 -10.86 -10.14
CA ILE A 6 -25.93 -10.54 -11.39
C ILE A 6 -25.64 -9.10 -11.81
N LEU A 7 -25.57 -8.16 -10.86
CA LEU A 7 -25.43 -6.72 -11.15
C LEU A 7 -23.97 -6.25 -11.20
N PHE A 8 -23.07 -6.92 -10.49
CA PHE A 8 -21.67 -6.54 -10.34
C PHE A 8 -20.73 -7.69 -10.72
N HIS A 9 -19.52 -7.33 -11.12
CA HIS A 9 -18.40 -8.26 -11.21
C HIS A 9 -17.87 -8.60 -9.80
N GLY A 10 -17.12 -9.70 -9.66
CA GLY A 10 -16.57 -10.14 -8.37
C GLY A 10 -15.64 -9.12 -7.67
N ASN A 11 -15.18 -8.10 -8.40
CA ASN A 11 -14.41 -6.96 -7.87
C ASN A 11 -15.28 -5.75 -7.49
N GLY A 12 -16.61 -5.87 -7.49
CA GLY A 12 -17.56 -4.81 -7.17
C GLY A 12 -17.84 -3.81 -8.30
N GLN A 13 -17.26 -3.97 -9.49
CA GLN A 13 -17.54 -3.09 -10.63
C GLN A 13 -18.92 -3.40 -11.24
N PRO A 14 -19.76 -2.39 -11.55
CA PRO A 14 -21.05 -2.63 -12.19
C PRO A 14 -20.83 -3.21 -13.60
N ARG A 15 -21.69 -4.16 -13.96
CA ARG A 15 -21.72 -4.71 -15.33
C ARG A 15 -22.25 -3.67 -16.33
N ALA A 16 -22.10 -3.94 -17.62
CA ALA A 16 -22.46 -3.01 -18.69
C ALA A 16 -23.95 -2.62 -18.68
N GLU A 17 -24.82 -3.56 -18.33
CA GLU A 17 -26.27 -3.37 -18.22
C GLU A 17 -26.61 -2.36 -17.12
N VAL A 18 -25.93 -2.46 -15.97
CA VAL A 18 -26.09 -1.54 -14.84
C VAL A 18 -25.59 -0.15 -15.21
N LYS A 19 -24.44 -0.04 -15.90
CA LYS A 19 -23.93 1.25 -16.39
C LYS A 19 -24.92 1.91 -17.36
N THR A 20 -25.47 1.14 -18.29
CA THR A 20 -26.50 1.61 -19.24
C THR A 20 -27.76 2.06 -18.52
N LEU A 21 -28.17 1.34 -17.48
CA LEU A 21 -29.32 1.70 -16.66
C LEU A 21 -29.08 3.01 -15.90
N ILE A 22 -27.89 3.19 -15.33
CA ILE A 22 -27.49 4.45 -14.67
C ILE A 22 -27.54 5.61 -15.68
N GLU A 23 -26.97 5.44 -16.87
CA GLU A 23 -27.01 6.46 -17.93
C GLU A 23 -28.43 6.83 -18.33
N ARG A 24 -29.28 5.83 -18.61
CA ARG A 24 -30.70 6.04 -18.93
C ARG A 24 -31.43 6.74 -17.80
N THR A 25 -31.15 6.36 -16.55
CA THR A 25 -31.74 6.98 -15.35
C THR A 25 -31.33 8.45 -15.26
N CYS A 26 -30.04 8.75 -15.40
CA CYS A 26 -29.54 10.12 -15.39
C CYS A 26 -30.20 10.97 -16.48
N ARG A 27 -30.31 10.47 -17.71
CA ARG A 27 -30.97 11.19 -18.81
C ARG A 27 -32.48 11.36 -18.59
N TYR A 28 -33.15 10.30 -18.13
CA TYR A 28 -34.59 10.31 -17.90
C TYR A 28 -35.00 11.31 -16.82
N PHE A 29 -34.28 11.30 -15.67
CA PHE A 29 -34.54 12.21 -14.56
C PHE A 29 -33.80 13.55 -14.68
N ARG A 30 -33.07 13.78 -15.78
CA ARG A 30 -32.26 14.99 -16.00
C ARG A 30 -31.27 15.26 -14.86
N LEU A 31 -30.67 14.20 -14.34
CA LEU A 31 -29.60 14.29 -13.34
C LEU A 31 -28.31 14.76 -14.00
N ARG A 32 -27.47 15.48 -13.25
CA ARG A 32 -26.13 15.87 -13.72
C ARG A 32 -25.33 14.63 -14.08
N HIS A 33 -24.70 14.59 -15.25
CA HIS A 33 -23.90 13.44 -15.64
C HIS A 33 -22.76 13.82 -16.59
N ILE A 34 -21.79 12.92 -16.74
CA ILE A 34 -20.66 13.06 -17.66
C ILE A 34 -20.62 11.98 -18.74
N PHE A 35 -21.72 11.23 -18.92
CA PHE A 35 -21.83 10.25 -20.00
C PHE A 35 -21.67 10.90 -21.37
N GLY A 36 -20.77 10.37 -22.19
CA GLY A 36 -20.41 10.90 -23.51
C GLY A 36 -19.24 11.88 -23.48
N GLN A 37 -18.51 11.98 -22.36
CA GLN A 37 -17.26 12.75 -22.27
C GLN A 37 -16.09 11.76 -22.13
N ASP A 38 -15.00 11.97 -22.88
CA ASP A 38 -13.85 11.07 -22.87
C ASP A 38 -13.25 10.91 -21.44
N GLY A 39 -13.26 9.67 -20.92
CA GLY A 39 -12.69 9.35 -19.62
C GLY A 39 -12.97 7.94 -19.11
N THR A 40 -12.09 7.42 -18.26
CA THR A 40 -12.36 6.17 -17.52
C THR A 40 -13.27 6.49 -16.32
N GLN A 41 -14.39 5.77 -16.19
CA GLN A 41 -15.34 5.82 -15.04
C GLN A 41 -16.47 6.88 -15.06
N GLU A 42 -17.08 7.16 -16.22
CA GLU A 42 -18.22 8.10 -16.35
C GLU A 42 -19.39 7.85 -15.37
N TRP A 43 -19.73 6.57 -15.12
CA TRP A 43 -20.82 6.19 -14.22
C TRP A 43 -20.51 6.59 -12.76
N PHE A 44 -19.25 6.45 -12.33
CA PHE A 44 -18.81 6.77 -10.98
C PHE A 44 -18.81 8.28 -10.77
N GLY A 45 -18.24 9.04 -11.71
CA GLY A 45 -18.28 10.51 -11.66
C GLY A 45 -19.70 11.06 -11.65
N SER A 46 -20.61 10.46 -12.44
CA SER A 46 -22.03 10.87 -12.49
C SER A 46 -22.78 10.63 -11.18
N ILE A 47 -22.42 9.57 -10.43
CA ILE A 47 -22.97 9.34 -9.08
C ILE A 47 -22.51 10.43 -8.11
N TYR A 48 -21.21 10.76 -8.10
CA TYR A 48 -20.67 11.79 -7.22
C TYR A 48 -21.22 13.18 -7.50
N LEU A 49 -21.62 13.48 -8.75
CA LEU A 49 -22.27 14.76 -9.08
C LEU A 49 -23.62 14.97 -8.38
N GLN A 50 -24.23 13.92 -7.82
CA GLN A 50 -25.51 14.04 -7.11
C GLN A 50 -25.36 14.47 -5.65
N PHE A 51 -24.23 14.16 -5.02
CA PHE A 51 -24.00 14.46 -3.58
C PHE A 51 -22.70 15.22 -3.30
N GLY A 52 -21.85 15.46 -4.30
CA GLY A 52 -20.62 16.24 -4.22
C GLY A 52 -19.47 15.51 -3.52
N PHE A 53 -19.63 15.21 -2.24
CA PHE A 53 -18.62 14.54 -1.41
C PHE A 53 -19.26 13.64 -0.35
N THR A 54 -18.52 12.63 0.12
CA THR A 54 -18.94 11.73 1.20
C THR A 54 -18.46 12.23 2.56
N GLN A 55 -19.09 11.77 3.64
CA GLN A 55 -18.65 12.07 5.02
C GLN A 55 -17.18 11.76 5.26
N ARG A 56 -16.80 10.51 4.98
CA ARG A 56 -15.42 10.04 5.07
C ARG A 56 -14.45 10.85 4.20
N GLY A 57 -14.92 11.31 3.03
CA GLY A 57 -14.14 12.13 2.12
C GLY A 57 -13.83 13.49 2.73
N PHE A 58 -14.85 14.23 3.18
CA PHE A 58 -14.64 15.56 3.75
C PHE A 58 -13.90 15.51 5.09
N ALA A 59 -14.18 14.52 5.94
CA ALA A 59 -13.57 14.39 7.26
C ALA A 59 -12.02 14.31 7.19
N LYS A 60 -11.54 13.72 6.08
CA LYS A 60 -10.12 13.49 5.79
C LYS A 60 -9.47 14.61 4.96
N MET A 61 -10.15 15.09 3.92
CA MET A 61 -9.49 15.88 2.85
C MET A 61 -10.11 17.26 2.62
N LEU A 62 -11.15 17.65 3.38
CA LEU A 62 -11.80 18.95 3.18
C LEU A 62 -10.85 20.15 3.33
N PRO A 63 -9.89 20.18 4.29
CA PRO A 63 -8.90 21.26 4.37
C PRO A 63 -8.16 21.45 3.06
N GLU A 64 -7.70 20.36 2.45
CA GLU A 64 -6.98 20.34 1.20
C GLU A 64 -7.87 20.82 0.06
N TRP A 65 -9.08 20.28 -0.04
CA TRP A 65 -10.01 20.62 -1.11
C TRP A 65 -10.41 22.10 -1.09
N LEU A 66 -10.66 22.68 0.09
CA LEU A 66 -10.97 24.10 0.25
C LEU A 66 -9.78 24.99 -0.11
N MET A 67 -8.55 24.52 0.02
CA MET A 67 -7.34 25.20 -0.47
C MET A 67 -7.08 24.91 -1.96
N GLY A 68 -7.88 24.04 -2.58
CA GLY A 68 -7.72 23.55 -3.93
C GLY A 68 -6.80 22.33 -4.06
N TYR A 69 -6.05 21.92 -3.04
CA TYR A 69 -5.20 20.74 -3.17
C TYR A 69 -6.02 19.45 -3.33
N ASN A 70 -5.67 18.64 -4.34
CA ASN A 70 -6.30 17.34 -4.62
C ASN A 70 -7.84 17.38 -4.64
N GLN A 71 -8.42 18.50 -5.05
CA GLN A 71 -9.86 18.67 -5.15
C GLN A 71 -10.43 17.66 -6.17
N PRO A 72 -11.45 16.86 -5.81
CA PRO A 72 -12.08 15.94 -6.73
C PRO A 72 -12.65 16.69 -7.94
N ASN A 73 -12.50 16.12 -9.13
CA ASN A 73 -13.00 16.70 -10.38
C ASN A 73 -14.51 17.04 -10.29
N THR A 74 -15.28 16.18 -9.61
CA THR A 74 -16.70 16.41 -9.29
C THR A 74 -16.95 17.76 -8.61
N ILE A 75 -16.15 18.13 -7.61
CA ILE A 75 -16.32 19.42 -6.91
C ILE A 75 -16.03 20.56 -7.89
N GLY A 76 -14.95 20.48 -8.68
CA GLY A 76 -14.65 21.49 -9.70
C GLY A 76 -15.80 21.69 -10.69
N ARG A 77 -16.39 20.60 -11.18
CA ARG A 77 -17.55 20.67 -12.09
C ARG A 77 -18.79 21.28 -11.45
N LEU A 78 -19.08 20.95 -10.18
CA LEU A 78 -20.22 21.54 -9.48
C LEU A 78 -20.05 23.04 -9.22
N LEU A 79 -18.82 23.56 -9.24
CA LEU A 79 -18.52 24.98 -9.05
C LEU A 79 -18.52 25.76 -10.37
N ASP A 80 -17.81 25.26 -11.38
CA ASP A 80 -17.38 26.09 -12.52
C ASP A 80 -17.83 25.60 -13.90
N ASP A 81 -18.32 24.35 -14.03
CA ASP A 81 -18.74 23.80 -15.32
C ASP A 81 -20.07 24.41 -15.79
N ALA A 82 -20.11 24.94 -17.01
CA ALA A 82 -21.27 25.67 -17.53
C ALA A 82 -22.56 24.84 -17.56
N GLU A 83 -22.46 23.52 -17.80
CA GLU A 83 -23.60 22.62 -17.91
C GLU A 83 -23.89 21.88 -16.60
N ILE A 84 -22.85 21.61 -15.80
CA ILE A 84 -22.94 20.74 -14.62
C ILE A 84 -23.03 21.52 -13.29
N LYS A 85 -22.70 22.82 -13.26
CA LYS A 85 -22.68 23.62 -12.03
C LYS A 85 -23.96 23.55 -11.20
N SER A 86 -23.82 23.79 -9.90
CA SER A 86 -24.93 23.87 -8.95
C SER A 86 -24.78 25.10 -8.07
N GLU A 87 -25.69 26.08 -8.23
CA GLU A 87 -25.69 27.31 -7.42
C GLU A 87 -25.84 27.01 -5.91
N SER A 88 -26.62 25.99 -5.56
CA SER A 88 -26.77 25.55 -4.16
C SER A 88 -25.50 24.93 -3.58
N PHE A 89 -24.73 24.18 -4.39
CA PHE A 89 -23.45 23.62 -3.98
C PHE A 89 -22.39 24.72 -3.87
N LYS A 90 -22.36 25.65 -4.84
CA LYS A 90 -21.49 26.82 -4.82
C LYS A 90 -21.70 27.66 -3.56
N LYS A 91 -22.96 27.93 -3.18
CA LYS A 91 -23.28 28.64 -1.94
C LYS A 91 -22.76 27.92 -0.69
N LEU A 92 -22.90 26.59 -0.62
CA LEU A 92 -22.32 25.80 0.48
C LEU A 92 -20.79 25.93 0.49
N TRP A 93 -20.16 25.77 -0.67
CA TRP A 93 -18.71 25.81 -0.82
C TRP A 93 -18.13 27.17 -0.43
N GLU A 94 -18.76 28.26 -0.88
CA GLU A 94 -18.40 29.64 -0.51
C GLU A 94 -18.57 29.89 0.99
N ALA A 95 -19.61 29.35 1.62
CA ALA A 95 -19.79 29.45 3.06
C ALA A 95 -18.67 28.72 3.84
N LEU A 96 -18.30 27.51 3.40
CA LEU A 96 -17.19 26.75 3.99
C LEU A 96 -15.83 27.46 3.79
N LEU A 97 -15.59 28.02 2.60
CA LEU A 97 -14.40 28.82 2.31
C LEU A 97 -14.33 30.08 3.18
N SER A 98 -15.43 30.82 3.26
CA SER A 98 -15.54 32.03 4.10
C SER A 98 -15.31 31.70 5.57
N TYR A 99 -15.89 30.59 6.04
CA TYR A 99 -15.69 30.11 7.40
C TYR A 99 -14.25 29.70 7.68
N ARG A 100 -13.65 28.89 6.79
CA ARG A 100 -12.25 28.48 6.89
C ARG A 100 -11.34 29.70 6.99
N ARG A 101 -11.54 30.66 6.10
CA ARG A 101 -10.80 31.92 6.04
C ARG A 101 -11.05 32.83 7.24
N GLY A 102 -12.03 32.57 8.10
CA GLY A 102 -12.33 33.43 9.25
C GLY A 102 -13.12 34.69 8.90
N ASN A 103 -13.82 34.69 7.77
CA ASN A 103 -14.65 35.80 7.31
C ASN A 103 -16.14 35.66 7.69
N ALA A 104 -16.55 34.47 8.15
CA ALA A 104 -17.90 34.19 8.61
C ALA A 104 -17.88 33.58 10.01
N ALA A 105 -18.82 34.00 10.86
CA ALA A 105 -18.99 33.44 12.20
C ALA A 105 -19.53 32.01 12.12
N GLU A 106 -19.12 31.14 13.04
CA GLU A 106 -19.52 29.73 13.06
C GLU A 106 -21.03 29.56 13.07
N ALA A 107 -21.77 30.33 13.88
CA ALA A 107 -23.22 30.24 13.97
C ALA A 107 -23.93 30.48 12.62
N VAL A 108 -23.40 31.42 11.82
CA VAL A 108 -23.95 31.73 10.49
C VAL A 108 -23.63 30.61 9.51
N THR A 109 -22.36 30.16 9.48
CA THR A 109 -21.93 29.06 8.61
C THR A 109 -22.69 27.79 8.92
N ARG A 110 -22.87 27.46 10.20
CA ARG A 110 -23.64 26.31 10.68
C ARG A 110 -25.07 26.35 10.17
N ARG A 111 -25.73 27.52 10.19
CA ARG A 111 -27.08 27.68 9.63
C ARG A 111 -27.12 27.41 8.12
N ILE A 112 -26.12 27.89 7.37
CA ILE A 112 -26.04 27.65 5.91
C ILE A 112 -25.76 26.18 5.62
N VAL A 113 -24.80 25.57 6.33
CA VAL A 113 -24.41 24.17 6.17
C VAL A 113 -25.58 23.25 6.50
N SER A 114 -26.25 23.46 7.64
CA SER A 114 -27.39 22.63 8.07
C SER A 114 -28.62 22.79 7.17
N GLY A 115 -28.75 23.93 6.48
CA GLY A 115 -29.81 24.19 5.51
C GLY A 115 -29.46 23.79 4.07
N SER A 116 -28.25 23.27 3.83
CA SER A 116 -27.80 22.90 2.49
C SER A 116 -28.32 21.51 2.11
N PRO A 117 -28.90 21.33 0.89
CA PRO A 117 -29.36 20.00 0.45
C PRO A 117 -28.20 19.03 0.16
N TRP A 118 -26.95 19.48 0.23
CA TRP A 118 -25.74 18.69 -0.03
C TRP A 118 -25.13 18.09 1.25
N VAL A 119 -25.65 18.45 2.42
CA VAL A 119 -25.10 18.04 3.72
C VAL A 119 -26.25 17.50 4.56
N LEU A 120 -26.08 16.30 5.10
CA LEU A 120 -27.02 15.78 6.09
C LEU A 120 -26.93 16.61 7.38
N PRO A 121 -28.05 16.87 8.08
CA PRO A 121 -28.04 17.69 9.29
C PRO A 121 -26.98 17.27 10.32
N ASP A 122 -26.82 15.96 10.52
CA ASP A 122 -25.87 15.40 11.49
C ASP A 122 -24.39 15.53 11.07
N TRP A 123 -24.12 15.91 9.81
CA TRP A 123 -22.76 16.14 9.31
C TRP A 123 -22.27 17.57 9.54
N ALA A 124 -23.16 18.51 9.88
CA ALA A 124 -22.82 19.93 9.91
C ALA A 124 -21.63 20.23 10.83
N ASP A 125 -21.63 19.67 12.04
CA ASP A 125 -20.62 19.90 13.06
C ASP A 125 -19.26 19.36 12.63
N GLU A 126 -19.24 18.11 12.16
CA GLU A 126 -18.01 17.47 11.68
C GLU A 126 -17.44 18.20 10.46
N LEU A 127 -18.31 18.69 9.56
CA LEU A 127 -17.92 19.45 8.38
C LEU A 127 -17.28 20.79 8.75
N LEU A 128 -17.82 21.49 9.75
CA LEU A 128 -17.23 22.74 10.27
C LEU A 128 -15.88 22.47 10.94
N VAL A 129 -15.77 21.42 11.75
CA VAL A 129 -14.49 21.00 12.36
C VAL A 129 -13.47 20.67 11.26
N ALA A 130 -13.86 19.88 10.26
CA ALA A 130 -13.01 19.53 9.13
C ALA A 130 -12.59 20.77 8.34
N ALA A 131 -13.48 21.74 8.10
CA ALA A 131 -13.16 22.98 7.38
C ALA A 131 -12.10 23.83 8.10
N LYS A 132 -11.94 23.71 9.42
CA LYS A 132 -10.93 24.42 10.24
C LYS A 132 -9.65 23.62 10.50
N LYS A 133 -9.59 22.32 10.18
CA LYS A 133 -8.35 21.54 10.32
C LYS A 133 -7.22 22.12 9.46
N LYS A 134 -5.99 21.99 9.95
CA LYS A 134 -4.79 22.32 9.16
C LYS A 134 -4.62 21.31 8.02
N PRO A 135 -4.29 21.76 6.79
CA PRO A 135 -4.06 20.83 5.69
C PRO A 135 -2.78 20.04 5.93
N HIS A 136 -2.84 18.72 5.71
CA HIS A 136 -1.69 17.80 5.88
C HIS A 136 -0.55 18.09 4.89
N LEU A 137 -0.90 18.69 3.75
CA LEU A 137 0.03 19.04 2.68
C LEU A 137 0.53 20.48 2.74
N SER A 138 0.23 21.22 3.83
CA SER A 138 0.79 22.56 4.00
C SER A 138 2.32 22.46 4.04
N PRO A 139 3.05 23.13 3.15
CA PRO A 139 4.46 23.40 3.38
C PRO A 139 4.56 24.06 4.76
N ALA A 140 5.55 23.65 5.55
CA ALA A 140 5.75 24.17 6.89
C ALA A 140 5.76 25.70 6.83
N SER A 141 4.67 26.30 7.31
CA SER A 141 4.45 27.74 7.34
C SER A 141 5.71 28.41 7.88
N TYR A 142 6.41 29.12 7.01
CA TYR A 142 7.41 30.09 7.41
C TYR A 142 6.70 31.10 8.35
N ARG A 143 7.32 31.35 9.51
CA ARG A 143 6.93 32.32 10.56
C ARG A 143 6.01 31.84 11.69
N SER A 144 6.36 30.73 12.35
CA SER A 144 6.07 30.60 13.80
C SER A 144 7.28 30.08 14.58
N SER A 145 8.46 30.60 14.24
CA SER A 145 9.70 30.34 14.97
C SER A 145 10.40 31.64 15.37
N SER A 146 9.78 32.34 16.30
CA SER A 146 10.50 32.87 17.45
C SER A 146 9.77 32.32 18.67
N GLY A 147 10.48 31.49 19.45
CA GLY A 147 9.94 30.69 20.55
C GLY A 147 9.50 31.51 21.75
N GLU A 148 8.37 32.19 21.62
CA GLU A 148 7.55 32.63 22.74
C GLU A 148 6.13 32.15 22.48
N ALA A 149 5.49 31.57 23.50
CA ALA A 149 4.09 31.16 23.45
C ALA A 149 3.14 32.37 23.43
N GLY A 150 3.36 33.31 22.50
CA GLY A 150 2.48 34.40 22.18
C GLY A 150 1.47 33.96 21.12
N GLU A 151 0.21 34.38 21.27
CA GLU A 151 -0.81 34.23 20.22
C GLU A 151 -0.22 34.66 18.87
N ALA A 152 -0.33 33.80 17.86
CA ALA A 152 0.07 34.15 16.50
C ALA A 152 -0.67 35.46 16.11
N PRO A 153 0.02 36.44 15.50
CA PRO A 153 -0.60 37.71 15.15
C PRO A 153 -1.81 37.45 14.24
N ARG A 154 -2.97 38.02 14.60
CA ARG A 154 -4.18 37.95 13.79
C ARG A 154 -3.86 38.51 12.40
N SER A 155 -4.28 37.83 11.34
CA SER A 155 -4.12 38.27 9.95
C SER A 155 -5.49 38.61 9.38
N PHE A 156 -5.63 39.72 8.64
CA PHE A 156 -6.86 40.02 7.90
C PHE A 156 -6.74 39.81 6.38
N LEU A 157 -5.64 39.19 5.94
CA LEU A 157 -5.34 38.90 4.55
C LEU A 157 -4.91 37.44 4.36
N SER A 158 -5.18 36.90 3.19
CA SER A 158 -4.72 35.57 2.80
C SER A 158 -3.22 35.55 2.51
N GLU A 159 -2.65 34.36 2.42
CA GLU A 159 -1.34 34.19 1.81
C GLU A 159 -1.36 34.69 0.34
N PRO A 160 -0.28 35.33 -0.14
CA PRO A 160 -0.15 35.73 -1.53
C PRO A 160 -0.18 34.53 -2.48
N ARG A 161 -0.92 34.67 -3.56
CA ARG A 161 -1.05 33.65 -4.61
C ARG A 161 -0.57 34.22 -5.94
N LEU A 162 0.36 33.54 -6.60
CA LEU A 162 0.81 33.94 -7.93
C LEU A 162 -0.14 33.42 -9.00
N VAL A 163 -0.87 34.30 -9.68
CA VAL A 163 -1.75 33.93 -10.80
C VAL A 163 -1.10 34.35 -12.11
N VAL A 164 -0.99 33.39 -13.01
CA VAL A 164 -0.46 33.59 -14.36
C VAL A 164 -1.62 33.51 -15.34
N GLY A 165 -1.82 34.58 -16.12
CA GLY A 165 -2.83 34.65 -17.17
C GLY A 165 -2.45 33.83 -18.42
N GLY A 166 -2.88 34.30 -19.59
CA GLY A 166 -2.52 33.67 -20.86
C GLY A 166 -1.02 33.74 -21.18
N HIS A 167 -0.33 34.77 -20.67
CA HIS A 167 1.10 34.98 -20.83
C HIS A 167 1.79 35.22 -19.48
N LEU A 168 3.06 34.81 -19.37
CA LEU A 168 3.88 35.09 -18.17
C LEU A 168 4.03 36.58 -17.86
N ALA A 169 3.95 37.47 -18.85
CA ALA A 169 3.99 38.92 -18.66
C ALA A 169 2.79 39.46 -17.86
N ASP A 170 1.67 38.73 -17.90
CA ASP A 170 0.43 39.07 -17.20
C ASP A 170 0.39 38.48 -15.77
N ALA A 171 1.50 37.90 -15.30
CA ALA A 171 1.58 37.34 -13.96
C ALA A 171 1.32 38.43 -12.91
N GLN A 172 0.50 38.10 -11.91
CA GLN A 172 0.13 39.01 -10.85
C GLN A 172 -0.04 38.26 -9.52
N TRP A 173 0.25 38.95 -8.43
CA TRP A 173 -0.08 38.46 -7.10
C TRP A 173 -1.53 38.76 -6.78
N GLN A 174 -2.22 37.76 -6.27
CA GLN A 174 -3.57 37.88 -5.75
C GLN A 174 -3.53 37.70 -4.23
N ILE A 175 -4.08 38.67 -3.52
CA ILE A 175 -4.34 38.61 -2.08
C ILE A 175 -5.84 38.80 -1.86
N GLU A 176 -6.43 38.00 -1.00
CA GLU A 176 -7.84 38.10 -0.63
C GLU A 176 -7.99 38.48 0.84
N LEU A 177 -9.16 38.98 1.21
CA LEU A 177 -9.48 39.25 2.62
C LEU A 177 -9.69 37.92 3.37
N ALA A 178 -9.10 37.82 4.56
CA ALA A 178 -9.26 36.68 5.47
C ALA A 178 -9.40 37.20 6.91
N GLY A 179 -9.73 36.36 7.87
CA GLY A 179 -9.68 36.60 9.32
C GLY A 179 -10.55 37.73 9.87
N LEU A 180 -11.36 38.41 9.05
CA LEU A 180 -12.04 39.66 9.46
C LEU A 180 -13.00 39.50 10.65
N ALA A 181 -13.55 38.30 10.87
CA ALA A 181 -14.42 38.04 12.02
C ALA A 181 -13.66 38.06 13.36
N GLU A 182 -12.34 37.88 13.34
CA GLU A 182 -11.48 37.81 14.54
C GLU A 182 -11.03 39.18 15.06
N TRP A 183 -11.23 40.24 14.27
CA TRP A 183 -10.73 41.59 14.55
C TRP A 183 -11.69 42.48 15.37
N ASP A 184 -12.81 41.95 15.88
CA ASP A 184 -13.87 42.69 16.61
C ASP A 184 -14.13 44.11 16.08
N LEU A 185 -14.25 44.24 14.76
CA LEU A 185 -14.36 45.55 14.11
C LEU A 185 -15.68 46.24 14.54
N LYS A 186 -15.57 47.35 15.27
CA LYS A 186 -16.70 48.14 15.79
C LYS A 186 -17.10 49.22 14.79
N GLY A 187 -18.17 48.98 14.05
CA GLY A 187 -18.66 49.90 13.01
C GLY A 187 -19.48 49.20 11.95
N ALA A 188 -20.21 49.97 11.14
CA ALA A 188 -21.03 49.45 10.04
C ALA A 188 -20.26 49.37 8.71
N SER A 189 -19.23 50.20 8.52
CA SER A 189 -18.43 50.22 7.28
C SER A 189 -16.95 50.44 7.58
N PHE A 190 -16.11 49.84 6.74
CA PHE A 190 -14.65 49.91 6.81
C PHE A 190 -14.07 50.08 5.40
N CYS A 191 -12.91 50.70 5.29
CA CYS A 191 -12.14 50.73 4.05
C CYS A 191 -10.83 49.98 4.26
N VAL A 192 -10.61 48.92 3.47
CA VAL A 192 -9.33 48.20 3.46
C VAL A 192 -8.49 48.77 2.33
N ARG A 193 -7.31 49.28 2.67
CA ARG A 193 -6.36 49.88 1.74
C ARG A 193 -5.08 49.05 1.73
N LEU A 194 -4.68 48.57 0.56
CA LEU A 194 -3.40 47.90 0.35
C LEU A 194 -2.50 48.75 -0.54
N ARG A 195 -1.22 48.82 -0.19
CA ARG A 195 -0.19 49.55 -0.93
C ARG A 195 1.09 48.71 -1.02
N CYS A 196 1.67 48.64 -2.20
CA CYS A 196 2.96 48.01 -2.44
C CYS A 196 3.96 49.08 -2.87
N GLY A 197 4.82 49.53 -1.94
CA GLY A 197 5.76 50.63 -2.17
C GLY A 197 5.10 51.92 -2.64
N GLU A 198 5.65 52.52 -3.69
CA GLU A 198 5.12 53.74 -4.31
C GLU A 198 3.86 53.53 -5.17
N SER A 199 3.41 52.29 -5.39
CA SER A 199 2.26 52.01 -6.25
C SER A 199 0.97 52.63 -5.72
N ALA A 200 0.05 52.94 -6.63
CA ALA A 200 -1.29 53.39 -6.26
C ALA A 200 -1.96 52.38 -5.32
N ALA A 201 -2.55 52.90 -4.25
CA ALA A 201 -3.24 52.05 -3.29
C ALA A 201 -4.51 51.45 -3.92
N GLN A 202 -4.75 50.18 -3.64
CA GLN A 202 -6.03 49.53 -3.94
C GLN A 202 -6.92 49.62 -2.71
N GLU A 203 -8.19 49.94 -2.92
CA GLU A 203 -9.16 50.15 -1.84
C GLU A 203 -10.41 49.33 -2.06
N VAL A 204 -10.92 48.72 -1.00
CA VAL A 204 -12.24 48.07 -0.99
C VAL A 204 -13.02 48.51 0.23
N PHE A 205 -14.28 48.86 -0.01
CA PHE A 205 -15.22 49.21 1.05
C PHE A 205 -15.96 47.96 1.52
N LEU A 206 -15.83 47.67 2.81
CA LEU A 206 -16.53 46.59 3.49
C LEU A 206 -17.70 47.15 4.28
N ARG A 207 -18.84 46.47 4.24
CA ARG A 207 -19.98 46.74 5.09
C ARG A 207 -20.22 45.53 5.98
N LYS A 208 -20.24 45.74 7.30
CA LYS A 208 -20.60 44.69 8.26
C LYS A 208 -22.10 44.45 8.18
N GLN A 209 -22.49 43.20 7.95
CA GLN A 209 -23.88 42.77 7.87
C GLN A 209 -24.45 42.45 9.25
N ALA A 210 -25.78 42.34 9.34
CA ALA A 210 -26.47 42.05 10.61
C ALA A 210 -26.08 40.69 11.21
N ASP A 211 -25.63 39.74 10.37
CA ASP A 211 -25.16 38.43 10.77
C ASP A 211 -23.67 38.41 11.19
N GLY A 212 -22.99 39.56 11.14
CA GLY A 212 -21.57 39.70 11.46
C GLY A 212 -20.61 39.41 10.30
N SER A 213 -21.11 38.99 9.13
CA SER A 213 -20.30 38.86 7.91
C SER A 213 -19.97 40.23 7.30
N PHE A 214 -19.08 40.26 6.31
CA PHE A 214 -18.72 41.48 5.57
C PHE A 214 -19.13 41.37 4.10
N SER A 215 -19.55 42.48 3.48
CA SER A 215 -19.73 42.55 2.03
C SER A 215 -18.40 42.59 1.29
N ASN A 216 -18.39 42.29 -0.01
CA ASN A 216 -17.21 42.39 -0.89
C ASN A 216 -16.00 41.52 -0.47
N LEU A 217 -16.24 40.43 0.26
CA LEU A 217 -15.20 39.47 0.64
C LEU A 217 -14.56 38.74 -0.55
N ALA A 218 -15.26 38.68 -1.68
CA ALA A 218 -14.73 38.13 -2.94
C ALA A 218 -13.82 39.12 -3.69
N HIS A 219 -13.53 40.29 -3.12
CA HIS A 219 -12.57 41.22 -3.70
C HIS A 219 -11.17 40.63 -3.58
N THR A 220 -10.51 40.52 -4.72
CA THR A 220 -9.11 40.11 -4.83
C THR A 220 -8.28 41.34 -5.16
N PHE A 221 -7.28 41.62 -4.34
CA PHE A 221 -6.29 42.65 -4.62
C PHE A 221 -5.25 42.08 -5.56
N GLU A 222 -4.99 42.79 -6.66
CA GLU A 222 -4.13 42.28 -7.74
C GLU A 222 -2.89 43.16 -7.89
N PHE A 223 -1.71 42.58 -7.78
CA PHE A 223 -0.44 43.30 -7.94
C PHE A 223 0.31 42.74 -9.14
N PRO A 224 0.23 43.40 -10.31
CA PRO A 224 0.91 42.96 -11.52
C PRO A 224 2.42 42.90 -11.31
N LEU A 225 3.01 41.74 -11.57
CA LEU A 225 4.43 41.48 -11.31
C LEU A 225 5.34 42.45 -12.09
N ALA A 226 4.88 42.89 -13.28
CA ALA A 226 5.53 43.90 -14.13
C ALA A 226 5.58 45.32 -13.54
N LYS A 227 4.70 45.64 -12.60
CA LYS A 227 4.62 46.98 -11.98
C LYS A 227 5.23 47.00 -10.57
N LEU A 228 5.61 45.84 -10.04
CA LEU A 228 6.18 45.75 -8.71
C LEU A 228 7.63 46.24 -8.71
N LYS A 229 7.93 47.07 -7.71
CA LYS A 229 9.29 47.52 -7.35
C LYS A 229 9.73 46.97 -6.00
N GLU A 230 8.78 46.47 -5.21
CA GLU A 230 8.96 46.00 -3.84
C GLU A 230 8.20 44.68 -3.68
N SER A 231 8.69 43.83 -2.79
CA SER A 231 8.04 42.54 -2.46
C SER A 231 7.09 42.64 -1.27
N GLN A 232 6.95 43.81 -0.64
CA GLN A 232 6.17 44.00 0.58
C GLN A 232 4.91 44.83 0.31
N VAL A 233 3.78 44.37 0.85
CA VAL A 233 2.49 45.05 0.82
C VAL A 233 2.11 45.45 2.24
N SER A 234 1.87 46.74 2.44
CA SER A 234 1.28 47.26 3.67
C SER A 234 -0.22 47.40 3.49
N ALA A 235 -0.98 46.87 4.43
CA ALA A 235 -2.42 46.88 4.45
C ALA A 235 -2.93 47.56 5.71
N SER A 236 -3.99 48.35 5.58
CA SER A 236 -4.66 49.00 6.70
C SER A 236 -6.18 48.87 6.55
N ILE A 237 -6.87 48.67 7.67
CA ILE A 237 -8.32 48.79 7.77
C ILE A 237 -8.61 50.11 8.47
N THR A 238 -9.43 50.95 7.86
CA THR A 238 -9.88 52.23 8.43
C THR A 238 -11.37 52.23 8.68
N ASP A 239 -11.81 52.86 9.77
CA ASP A 239 -13.22 53.07 10.09
C ASP A 239 -13.85 54.20 9.26
N GLN A 240 -15.14 54.47 9.46
CA GLN A 240 -15.86 55.55 8.76
C GLN A 240 -15.31 56.97 9.05
N GLN A 241 -14.52 57.13 10.12
CA GLN A 241 -13.86 58.38 10.48
C GLN A 241 -12.45 58.47 9.89
N GLY A 242 -12.02 57.46 9.11
CA GLY A 242 -10.68 57.35 8.56
C GLY A 242 -9.62 56.95 9.58
N ARG A 243 -10.00 56.49 10.78
CA ARG A 243 -9.06 56.03 11.79
C ARG A 243 -8.65 54.59 11.50
N GLU A 244 -7.35 54.33 11.53
CA GLU A 244 -6.81 52.98 11.38
C GLU A 244 -7.22 52.11 12.59
N VAL A 245 -7.89 51.00 12.31
CA VAL A 245 -8.34 50.02 13.31
C VAL A 245 -7.55 48.72 13.26
N ALA A 246 -6.84 48.47 12.16
CA ALA A 246 -5.93 47.35 11.98
C ALA A 246 -4.89 47.68 10.91
N ALA A 247 -3.67 47.19 11.09
CA ALA A 247 -2.62 47.24 10.07
C ALA A 247 -1.91 45.89 9.99
N GLN A 248 -1.46 45.55 8.78
CA GLN A 248 -0.76 44.31 8.51
C GLN A 248 0.25 44.52 7.40
N GLU A 249 1.41 43.88 7.51
CA GLU A 249 2.39 43.80 6.43
C GLU A 249 2.50 42.36 5.94
N ILE A 250 2.54 42.19 4.62
CA ILE A 250 2.68 40.89 3.96
C ILE A 250 3.81 40.99 2.94
N HIS A 251 4.68 39.97 2.94
CA HIS A 251 5.63 39.79 1.86
C HIS A 251 4.99 38.92 0.79
N LEU A 252 4.91 39.44 -0.44
CA LEU A 252 4.48 38.70 -1.62
C LEU A 252 5.39 37.50 -1.88
N PHE A 253 6.68 37.69 -1.67
CA PHE A 253 7.71 36.67 -1.75
C PHE A 253 8.96 37.13 -1.00
N ASP A 254 9.91 36.21 -0.77
CA ASP A 254 11.20 36.53 -0.16
C ASP A 254 12.14 37.16 -1.22
N PRO A 255 12.51 38.46 -1.08
CA PRO A 255 13.39 39.13 -2.05
C PRO A 255 14.85 38.64 -1.99
N ASP A 256 15.22 37.92 -0.94
CA ASP A 256 16.57 37.37 -0.80
C ASP A 256 16.68 35.98 -1.42
N ALA A 257 15.56 35.32 -1.69
CA ALA A 257 15.53 34.01 -2.31
C ALA A 257 15.99 34.06 -3.78
N ASP A 258 16.95 33.19 -4.12
CA ASP A 258 17.46 33.03 -5.48
C ASP A 258 16.46 32.32 -6.39
N ILE A 259 15.70 31.37 -5.83
CA ILE A 259 14.70 30.57 -6.51
C ILE A 259 13.48 30.36 -5.62
N LEU A 260 12.30 30.63 -6.17
CA LEU A 260 11.00 30.33 -5.57
C LEU A 260 10.16 29.59 -6.60
N ALA A 261 9.45 28.55 -6.17
CA ALA A 261 8.58 27.79 -7.04
C ALA A 261 7.15 27.84 -6.55
N PHE A 262 6.24 28.08 -7.47
CA PHE A 262 4.81 28.12 -7.24
C PHE A 262 4.17 26.97 -8.01
N SER A 263 3.24 26.27 -7.36
CA SER A 263 2.39 25.30 -8.04
C SER A 263 1.62 25.94 -9.20
N GLU A 264 1.06 25.14 -10.11
CA GLU A 264 0.15 25.65 -11.16
C GLU A 264 -1.02 26.48 -10.60
N ARG A 265 -1.40 26.23 -9.34
CA ARG A 265 -2.43 27.00 -8.66
C ARG A 265 -1.91 28.31 -8.07
N GLY A 266 -0.61 28.58 -8.05
CA GLY A 266 -0.04 29.85 -7.60
C GLY A 266 0.46 29.88 -6.16
N TYR A 267 0.31 28.79 -5.41
CA TYR A 267 0.84 28.70 -4.04
C TYR A 267 2.31 28.32 -4.05
N LEU A 268 3.08 28.91 -3.13
CA LEU A 268 4.49 28.61 -2.91
C LEU A 268 4.67 27.12 -2.53
N ASP A 269 5.62 26.45 -3.18
CA ASP A 269 6.01 25.07 -2.88
C ASP A 269 7.42 25.05 -2.27
N ASP A 270 7.52 25.22 -0.95
CA ASP A 270 8.80 25.13 -0.22
C ASP A 270 9.48 23.76 -0.38
N GLY A 271 8.71 22.75 -0.77
CA GLY A 271 9.21 21.43 -1.08
C GLY A 271 10.02 21.40 -2.37
N PHE A 272 9.86 22.36 -3.28
CA PHE A 272 10.53 22.33 -4.59
C PHE A 272 12.05 22.38 -4.46
N VAL A 273 12.59 23.29 -3.64
CA VAL A 273 14.04 23.42 -3.44
C VAL A 273 14.59 22.27 -2.61
N LYS A 274 13.81 21.79 -1.62
CA LYS A 274 14.24 20.77 -0.65
C LYS A 274 14.09 19.32 -1.14
N ARG A 275 13.02 19.03 -1.89
CA ARG A 275 12.60 17.68 -2.33
C ARG A 275 12.59 17.53 -3.85
N GLY A 276 12.79 18.61 -4.60
CA GLY A 276 12.61 18.64 -6.04
C GLY A 276 11.14 18.80 -6.48
N PRO A 277 10.92 19.13 -7.76
CA PRO A 277 9.59 19.16 -8.38
C PRO A 277 8.91 17.79 -8.43
N ARG A 278 7.58 17.77 -8.33
CA ARG A 278 6.78 16.54 -8.51
C ARG A 278 6.73 16.15 -9.99
N ILE A 279 6.76 14.83 -10.23
CA ILE A 279 6.63 14.25 -11.58
C ILE A 279 5.30 14.69 -12.22
N ASN A 280 5.37 15.16 -13.47
CA ASN A 280 4.25 15.66 -14.28
C ASN A 280 3.58 16.94 -13.75
N GLY A 281 4.18 17.62 -12.77
CA GLY A 281 3.70 18.91 -12.26
C GLY A 281 4.02 20.07 -13.21
N VAL A 282 3.11 21.05 -13.26
CA VAL A 282 3.38 22.37 -13.83
C VAL A 282 3.71 23.33 -12.69
N TYR A 283 4.83 24.04 -12.83
CA TYR A 283 5.36 24.98 -11.86
C TYR A 283 5.63 26.33 -12.52
N PHE A 284 5.40 27.40 -11.77
CA PHE A 284 5.87 28.73 -12.09
C PHE A 284 7.06 29.04 -11.19
N VAL A 285 8.25 29.19 -11.77
CA VAL A 285 9.48 29.36 -11.01
C VAL A 285 9.99 30.78 -11.19
N LEU A 286 10.06 31.51 -10.09
CA LEU A 286 10.61 32.86 -10.01
C LEU A 286 12.10 32.74 -9.65
N VAL A 287 12.97 33.21 -10.54
CA VAL A 287 14.42 33.03 -10.49
C VAL A 287 15.09 34.40 -10.60
N ARG A 288 16.10 34.71 -9.77
CA ARG A 288 16.82 35.99 -9.85
C ARG A 288 17.40 36.22 -11.26
N ALA A 289 17.38 37.44 -11.77
CA ALA A 289 17.65 37.73 -13.19
C ALA A 289 19.05 37.34 -13.68
N GLY A 290 20.04 37.28 -12.78
CA GLY A 290 21.40 36.79 -13.07
C GLY A 290 21.53 35.25 -13.05
N LEU A 291 20.43 34.53 -12.89
CA LEU A 291 20.42 33.06 -12.89
C LEU A 291 19.65 32.53 -14.12
N ASN A 292 20.00 31.33 -14.54
CA ASN A 292 19.46 30.63 -15.69
C ASN A 292 19.04 29.21 -15.31
N LEU A 293 17.86 28.77 -15.79
CA LEU A 293 17.41 27.38 -15.63
C LEU A 293 17.85 26.53 -16.83
N LEU A 294 18.31 25.30 -16.57
CA LEU A 294 18.59 24.27 -17.57
C LEU A 294 17.79 22.99 -17.30
N PRO A 295 17.10 22.40 -18.29
CA PRO A 295 16.93 22.92 -19.63
C PRO A 295 16.16 24.24 -19.61
N GLN A 296 16.49 25.13 -20.55
CA GLN A 296 15.84 26.43 -20.63
C GLN A 296 14.36 26.22 -20.94
N PRO A 297 13.43 26.71 -20.10
CA PRO A 297 12.01 26.56 -20.37
C PRO A 297 11.62 27.30 -21.65
N ALA A 298 10.67 26.72 -22.36
CA ALA A 298 10.14 27.29 -23.60
C ALA A 298 9.47 28.66 -23.39
N GLU A 299 8.96 28.91 -22.19
CA GLU A 299 8.27 30.16 -21.83
C GLU A 299 8.92 30.78 -20.58
N TRP A 300 9.42 32.01 -20.71
CA TRP A 300 9.93 32.82 -19.60
C TRP A 300 9.71 34.32 -19.85
N HIS A 301 9.64 35.10 -18.78
CA HIS A 301 9.53 36.56 -18.84
C HIS A 301 10.38 37.22 -17.75
N ARG A 302 11.06 38.34 -18.07
CA ARG A 302 11.91 39.10 -17.14
C ARG A 302 11.19 40.33 -16.64
N PHE A 303 11.23 40.54 -15.33
CA PHE A 303 10.62 41.68 -14.64
C PHE A 303 11.72 42.64 -14.17
N GLU A 304 12.06 43.63 -15.00
CA GLU A 304 13.18 44.55 -14.74
C GLU A 304 13.05 45.31 -13.41
N GLY A 305 11.83 45.62 -12.99
CA GLY A 305 11.57 46.35 -11.74
C GLY A 305 11.96 45.59 -10.47
N MET A 306 12.05 44.25 -10.52
CA MET A 306 12.38 43.42 -9.35
C MET A 306 13.66 42.60 -9.49
N GLY A 307 14.26 42.56 -10.69
CA GLY A 307 15.44 41.73 -10.91
C GLY A 307 15.16 40.23 -10.86
N TYR A 308 13.97 39.79 -11.30
CA TYR A 308 13.58 38.38 -11.39
C TYR A 308 13.10 38.01 -12.80
N LYS A 309 13.17 36.71 -13.12
CA LYS A 309 12.57 36.05 -14.28
C LYS A 309 11.52 35.07 -13.77
N LEU A 310 10.30 35.10 -14.32
CA LEU A 310 9.32 34.04 -14.12
C LEU A 310 9.40 33.06 -15.28
N GLN A 311 9.36 31.77 -14.96
CA GLN A 311 9.48 30.70 -15.94
C GLN A 311 8.39 29.65 -15.74
N ARG A 312 7.80 29.15 -16.83
CA ARG A 312 6.84 28.05 -16.76
C ARG A 312 7.56 26.73 -17.02
N LEU A 313 7.52 25.84 -16.04
CA LEU A 313 8.17 24.54 -16.10
C LEU A 313 7.13 23.44 -16.03
N ARG A 314 7.14 22.56 -17.03
CA ARG A 314 6.48 21.25 -16.95
C ARG A 314 7.56 20.23 -16.67
N PHE A 315 7.45 19.56 -15.52
CA PHE A 315 8.49 18.66 -15.07
C PHE A 315 8.17 17.22 -15.46
N GLU A 316 8.97 16.63 -16.34
CA GLU A 316 8.82 15.22 -16.76
C GLU A 316 9.62 14.28 -15.87
N ALA A 317 9.20 13.01 -15.79
CA ALA A 317 9.92 12.00 -15.01
C ALA A 317 11.38 11.87 -15.50
N GLY A 318 12.34 12.10 -14.61
CA GLY A 318 13.78 12.00 -14.91
C GLY A 318 14.41 13.27 -15.50
N GLN A 319 13.66 14.37 -15.64
CA GLN A 319 14.22 15.63 -16.13
C GLN A 319 15.17 16.26 -15.10
N GLN A 320 16.40 16.57 -15.51
CA GLN A 320 17.33 17.34 -14.67
C GLN A 320 17.02 18.83 -14.80
N LEU A 321 16.79 19.51 -13.68
CA LEU A 321 16.64 20.95 -13.58
C LEU A 321 17.83 21.54 -12.82
N ARG A 322 18.60 22.42 -13.46
CA ARG A 322 19.76 23.11 -12.89
C ARG A 322 19.51 24.62 -12.90
N VAL A 323 19.91 25.30 -11.84
CA VAL A 323 19.98 26.75 -11.72
C VAL A 323 21.45 27.12 -11.80
N LEU A 324 21.83 27.85 -12.83
CA LEU A 324 23.19 28.29 -13.07
C LEU A 324 23.32 29.80 -12.94
N PHE A 325 24.48 30.28 -12.51
CA PHE A 325 24.92 31.65 -12.68
C PHE A 325 25.20 31.96 -14.16
N GLU A 326 25.34 33.24 -14.51
CA GLU A 326 25.69 33.68 -15.87
C GLU A 326 27.02 33.12 -16.38
N ASP A 327 27.97 32.86 -15.48
CA ASP A 327 29.26 32.24 -15.80
C ASP A 327 29.19 30.71 -15.99
N GLY A 328 28.01 30.12 -15.81
CA GLY A 328 27.76 28.69 -15.92
C GLY A 328 28.00 27.89 -14.63
N ALA A 329 28.41 28.52 -13.52
CA ALA A 329 28.53 27.85 -12.22
C ALA A 329 27.14 27.42 -11.73
N GLU A 330 27.04 26.23 -11.14
CA GLU A 330 25.77 25.71 -10.64
C GLU A 330 25.48 26.23 -9.24
N LEU A 331 24.35 26.92 -9.07
CA LEU A 331 23.82 27.33 -7.76
C LEU A 331 23.05 26.18 -7.10
N TRP A 332 22.21 25.51 -7.88
CA TRP A 332 21.33 24.44 -7.41
C TRP A 332 20.99 23.51 -8.57
N SER A 333 20.83 22.22 -8.32
CA SER A 333 20.06 21.37 -9.23
C SER A 333 19.26 20.35 -8.47
N ASN A 334 18.18 19.91 -9.08
CA ASN A 334 17.39 18.81 -8.53
C ASN A 334 18.15 17.47 -8.52
N LEU A 335 19.35 17.41 -9.13
CA LEU A 335 20.24 16.25 -9.11
C LEU A 335 21.53 16.48 -8.31
N SER A 336 21.90 17.69 -7.90
CA SER A 336 23.20 17.96 -7.25
C SER A 336 23.29 17.55 -5.79
N GLN A 337 22.42 16.64 -5.35
CA GLN A 337 22.78 15.72 -4.27
C GLN A 337 23.54 14.47 -4.76
N SER A 338 23.80 14.28 -6.07
CA SER A 338 24.81 13.31 -6.53
C SER A 338 25.49 13.62 -7.90
N SER A 339 26.81 13.85 -7.83
CA SER A 339 27.87 13.56 -8.82
C SER A 339 28.22 14.50 -10.02
N SER A 340 29.54 14.55 -10.30
CA SER A 340 30.31 15.30 -11.34
C SER A 340 30.36 14.63 -12.74
N PRO A 341 30.80 15.32 -13.83
CA PRO A 341 30.52 14.92 -15.22
C PRO A 341 31.53 13.94 -15.86
N ALA A 342 31.07 13.20 -16.88
CA ALA A 342 31.82 12.20 -17.66
C ALA A 342 31.88 12.57 -19.16
N TRP A 343 32.97 12.21 -19.84
CA TRP A 343 33.17 12.35 -21.29
C TRP A 343 33.22 10.96 -21.96
N THR A 344 32.82 10.85 -23.24
CA THR A 344 32.72 9.59 -23.99
C THR A 344 33.72 9.56 -25.16
N LEU A 345 34.40 8.43 -25.38
CA LEU A 345 35.24 8.14 -26.57
C LEU A 345 34.99 6.71 -27.07
N SER A 346 35.08 6.49 -28.38
CA SER A 346 34.77 5.24 -29.09
C SER A 346 36.03 4.40 -29.38
N PHE A 347 35.99 3.09 -29.08
CA PHE A 347 37.03 2.10 -29.48
C PHE A 347 36.48 1.07 -30.46
N SER A 348 37.30 0.63 -31.42
CA SER A 348 36.97 -0.36 -32.45
C SER A 348 37.27 -1.83 -32.08
N GLU A 349 37.86 -2.08 -30.92
CA GLU A 349 38.07 -3.44 -30.38
C GLU A 349 37.37 -3.52 -29.02
N GLN A 350 36.33 -4.36 -28.92
CA GLN A 350 35.48 -4.43 -27.73
C GLN A 350 36.22 -5.09 -26.56
N LEU A 351 36.59 -4.28 -25.58
CA LEU A 351 37.03 -4.71 -24.26
C LEU A 351 35.92 -5.60 -23.64
N ARG A 352 36.21 -6.88 -23.40
CA ARG A 352 35.24 -7.82 -22.81
C ARG A 352 35.58 -8.03 -21.34
N CYS A 353 34.74 -7.47 -20.47
CA CYS A 353 34.75 -7.75 -19.04
C CYS A 353 33.76 -8.87 -18.73
N ASN A 354 34.27 -10.02 -18.30
CA ASN A 354 33.45 -11.12 -17.80
C ASN A 354 33.54 -11.15 -16.28
N LEU A 355 32.40 -11.09 -15.60
CA LEU A 355 32.33 -11.36 -14.16
C LEU A 355 32.34 -12.89 -13.99
N ALA A 356 33.51 -13.46 -13.75
CA ALA A 356 33.66 -14.90 -13.58
C ALA A 356 33.50 -15.23 -12.09
N THR A 357 32.29 -15.52 -11.63
CA THR A 357 32.16 -16.24 -10.36
C THR A 357 32.75 -17.62 -10.55
N VAL A 358 33.47 -18.14 -9.56
CA VAL A 358 34.01 -19.50 -9.59
C VAL A 358 32.80 -20.44 -9.65
N SER A 359 32.38 -20.83 -10.85
CA SER A 359 31.05 -21.38 -11.22
C SER A 359 29.88 -20.38 -11.15
N LYS A 360 28.97 -20.43 -12.15
CA LYS A 360 27.71 -19.65 -12.19
C LYS A 360 26.78 -19.95 -10.99
N GLU A 361 26.99 -21.06 -10.29
CA GLU A 361 26.21 -21.49 -9.14
C GLU A 361 26.64 -20.81 -7.83
N GLN A 362 27.91 -20.35 -7.74
CA GLN A 362 28.41 -19.72 -6.51
C GLN A 362 28.12 -18.22 -6.42
N ALA A 363 27.76 -17.52 -7.51
CA ALA A 363 27.41 -16.09 -7.49
C ALA A 363 26.25 -15.75 -6.52
N PHE A 364 25.46 -16.77 -6.18
CA PHE A 364 24.23 -16.68 -5.39
C PHE A 364 24.41 -17.23 -3.97
N ASN A 365 25.65 -17.53 -3.55
CA ASN A 365 25.96 -17.98 -2.21
C ASN A 365 26.23 -16.75 -1.29
N PRO A 366 25.52 -16.56 -0.17
CA PRO A 366 25.77 -15.47 0.78
C PRO A 366 27.18 -15.51 1.40
N ASP A 367 27.91 -16.63 1.26
CA ASP A 367 29.31 -16.77 1.65
C ASP A 367 30.32 -16.31 0.59
N VAL A 368 29.90 -15.72 -0.53
CA VAL A 368 30.82 -15.15 -1.53
C VAL A 368 31.59 -13.97 -0.93
N LYS A 369 32.83 -14.24 -0.51
CA LYS A 369 33.72 -13.22 0.07
C LYS A 369 34.49 -12.40 -0.98
N ALA A 370 34.38 -12.73 -2.27
CA ALA A 370 35.06 -12.02 -3.36
C ALA A 370 34.41 -12.30 -4.72
N LEU A 371 34.27 -11.26 -5.55
CA LEU A 371 33.93 -11.37 -6.98
C LEU A 371 35.23 -11.35 -7.79
N LYS A 372 35.41 -12.28 -8.73
CA LYS A 372 36.54 -12.26 -9.67
C LYS A 372 36.10 -11.64 -10.99
N LEU A 373 36.73 -10.54 -11.36
CA LEU A 373 36.55 -9.88 -12.65
C LEU A 373 37.66 -10.35 -13.59
N GLU A 374 37.27 -10.90 -14.74
CA GLU A 374 38.21 -11.31 -15.79
C GLU A 374 38.07 -10.35 -16.97
N ILE A 375 39.14 -9.61 -17.24
CA ILE A 375 39.19 -8.64 -18.35
C ILE A 375 40.02 -9.27 -19.45
N THR A 376 39.38 -9.54 -20.59
CA THR A 376 40.03 -10.15 -21.76
C THR A 376 40.26 -9.11 -22.85
N GLY A 377 41.30 -9.30 -23.68
CA GLY A 377 41.70 -8.35 -24.73
C GLY A 377 42.76 -7.30 -24.31
N LEU A 378 43.46 -7.50 -23.19
CA LEU A 378 44.55 -6.65 -22.71
C LEU A 378 45.93 -7.13 -23.19
N GLU A 379 46.08 -7.74 -24.37
CA GLU A 379 47.31 -8.47 -24.78
C GLU A 379 48.60 -7.63 -24.81
N GLN A 380 48.53 -6.30 -24.57
CA GLN A 380 49.69 -5.43 -24.40
C GLN A 380 49.49 -4.35 -23.31
N ALA A 381 48.50 -4.51 -22.42
CA ALA A 381 48.12 -3.48 -21.45
C ALA A 381 48.17 -3.99 -20.01
N THR A 382 48.62 -3.15 -19.07
CA THR A 382 48.64 -3.42 -17.63
C THR A 382 47.56 -2.61 -16.91
N LEU A 383 46.76 -3.29 -16.09
CA LEU A 383 45.79 -2.63 -15.21
C LEU A 383 46.54 -2.02 -14.03
N LYS A 384 46.60 -0.69 -13.95
CA LYS A 384 47.32 0.05 -12.91
C LYS A 384 46.51 0.22 -11.64
N THR A 385 45.26 0.63 -11.79
CA THR A 385 44.31 0.76 -10.67
C THR A 385 42.91 0.39 -11.12
N ALA A 386 42.15 -0.23 -10.21
CA ALA A 386 40.72 -0.39 -10.33
C ALA A 386 40.09 0.25 -9.10
N SER A 387 39.18 1.19 -9.31
CA SER A 387 38.45 1.86 -8.23
C SER A 387 36.97 1.90 -8.57
N TRP A 388 36.11 1.59 -7.61
CA TRP A 388 34.68 1.86 -7.76
C TRP A 388 34.41 3.33 -7.36
N ARG A 389 33.53 4.01 -8.09
CA ARG A 389 33.09 5.38 -7.70
C ARG A 389 31.75 5.39 -6.98
N SER A 390 30.81 4.53 -7.38
CA SER A 390 29.44 4.57 -6.89
C SER A 390 28.69 3.28 -7.22
N PHE A 391 27.88 2.80 -6.28
CA PHE A 391 26.73 1.96 -6.58
C PHE A 391 25.57 2.88 -6.96
N GLN A 392 25.04 2.78 -8.17
CA GLN A 392 23.83 3.51 -8.57
C GLN A 392 22.62 2.61 -8.39
N LEU A 393 21.85 2.95 -7.37
CA LEU A 393 20.57 2.37 -7.03
C LEU A 393 19.52 3.10 -7.85
N HIS A 394 18.91 2.47 -8.86
CA HIS A 394 17.67 3.00 -9.42
C HIS A 394 16.49 2.56 -8.53
N VAL A 395 16.41 3.16 -7.35
CA VAL A 395 15.18 3.26 -6.57
C VAL A 395 15.11 4.72 -6.13
N ALA A 396 13.96 5.36 -6.34
CA ALA A 396 13.73 6.75 -5.95
C ALA A 396 14.23 7.03 -4.52
N ASP A 397 14.93 8.15 -4.36
CA ASP A 397 15.87 8.49 -3.28
C ASP A 397 15.33 8.34 -1.84
N ASP A 398 16.14 7.73 -0.94
CA ASP A 398 16.00 7.80 0.53
C ASP A 398 17.38 8.09 1.18
N PRO A 399 17.57 9.20 1.92
CA PRO A 399 18.89 9.69 2.35
C PRO A 399 19.24 9.33 3.81
N CYS A 400 19.37 8.04 4.15
CA CYS A 400 19.75 7.62 5.51
C CYS A 400 20.84 6.54 5.51
N PHE A 401 22.06 6.89 5.09
CA PHE A 401 23.26 6.08 5.38
C PHE A 401 24.54 6.95 5.30
N GLU A 402 24.99 7.50 6.43
CA GLU A 402 26.36 8.04 6.58
C GLU A 402 27.14 7.11 7.52
N GLY A 403 28.01 6.27 6.96
CA GLY A 403 28.92 5.39 7.69
C GLY A 403 30.35 5.93 7.67
N ASN A 404 30.97 5.96 8.85
CA ASN A 404 32.30 6.51 9.17
C ASN A 404 33.40 6.20 8.13
N GLY A 405 34.05 7.26 7.65
CA GLY A 405 35.21 7.18 6.76
C GLY A 405 36.43 6.55 7.42
N GLN A 406 36.84 5.38 6.94
CA GLN A 406 38.22 4.92 7.00
C GLN A 406 38.91 5.15 5.65
N ASN A 407 40.15 5.59 5.70
CA ASN A 407 40.92 6.07 4.55
C ASN A 407 41.48 4.88 3.73
N TRP A 408 40.86 4.59 2.59
CA TRP A 408 41.15 3.43 1.73
C TRP A 408 42.48 3.50 0.95
N SER A 409 43.19 4.63 0.99
CA SER A 409 44.46 4.81 0.28
C SER A 409 45.57 3.87 0.76
N GLU A 410 45.59 3.49 2.05
CA GLU A 410 46.61 2.59 2.61
C GLU A 410 46.43 1.13 2.18
N LEU A 411 45.19 0.66 2.01
CA LEU A 411 44.89 -0.72 1.62
C LEU A 411 45.22 -1.00 0.14
N LEU A 412 45.08 0.02 -0.72
CA LEU A 412 45.46 -0.04 -2.12
C LEU A 412 46.98 0.03 -2.33
N GLY A 413 47.70 0.77 -1.49
CA GLY A 413 49.17 0.82 -1.51
C GLY A 413 49.80 -0.57 -1.38
N ASN A 414 49.32 -1.36 -0.42
CA ASN A 414 49.84 -2.72 -0.17
C ASN A 414 49.52 -3.73 -1.29
N ALA A 415 48.47 -3.51 -2.07
CA ALA A 415 48.09 -4.39 -3.18
C ALA A 415 48.91 -4.10 -4.45
N VAL A 416 49.31 -2.84 -4.66
CA VAL A 416 50.18 -2.42 -5.77
C VAL A 416 51.62 -2.90 -5.56
N GLU A 417 52.12 -2.85 -4.33
CA GLU A 417 53.45 -3.37 -3.96
C GLU A 417 53.57 -4.90 -4.22
N ALA A 418 52.46 -5.64 -4.10
CA ALA A 418 52.41 -7.07 -4.42
C ALA A 418 52.42 -7.36 -5.94
N LEU A 419 51.96 -6.42 -6.76
CA LEU A 419 51.91 -6.52 -8.23
C LEU A 419 53.27 -6.23 -8.88
N GLU A 420 54.02 -5.27 -8.34
CA GLU A 420 55.38 -4.94 -8.81
C GLU A 420 56.37 -6.11 -8.62
N ASN A 421 56.05 -7.05 -7.72
CA ASN A 421 56.85 -8.24 -7.43
C ASN A 421 56.51 -9.49 -8.28
N GLY A 422 55.78 -9.35 -9.40
CA GLY A 422 55.73 -10.37 -10.45
C GLY A 422 54.86 -11.61 -10.21
N ARG A 423 53.77 -11.51 -9.43
CA ARG A 423 52.78 -12.59 -9.28
C ARG A 423 51.49 -12.26 -10.06
N MET A 424 51.13 -13.05 -11.09
CA MET A 424 49.83 -12.99 -11.81
C MET A 424 48.78 -13.96 -11.22
N PRO A 425 47.45 -13.77 -11.44
CA PRO A 425 46.71 -12.56 -11.79
C PRO A 425 45.94 -11.99 -10.59
N ALA A 426 45.62 -10.69 -10.65
CA ALA A 426 44.96 -9.94 -9.58
C ALA A 426 43.54 -10.48 -9.25
N SER A 427 43.41 -11.23 -8.16
CA SER A 427 42.13 -11.35 -7.47
C SER A 427 41.95 -10.10 -6.60
N ILE A 428 41.09 -9.16 -7.03
CA ILE A 428 40.70 -8.04 -6.19
C ILE A 428 39.70 -8.57 -5.16
N LYS A 429 40.08 -8.61 -3.88
CA LYS A 429 39.14 -8.93 -2.79
C LYS A 429 38.26 -7.70 -2.54
N VAL A 430 36.99 -7.82 -2.91
CA VAL A 430 35.97 -6.81 -2.63
C VAL A 430 35.48 -7.01 -1.18
N PRO A 431 35.35 -5.97 -0.33
CA PRO A 431 34.90 -6.11 1.06
C PRO A 431 33.50 -6.74 1.15
N LYS A 432 33.18 -7.34 2.31
CA LYS A 432 31.86 -7.90 2.61
C LYS A 432 30.80 -6.80 2.40
N PHE A 433 29.91 -7.00 1.44
CA PHE A 433 28.76 -6.12 1.22
C PHE A 433 27.60 -6.59 2.08
N GLU A 434 27.03 -5.68 2.87
CA GLU A 434 25.60 -5.77 3.17
C GLU A 434 24.89 -5.57 1.83
N ALA A 435 24.28 -6.64 1.32
CA ALA A 435 23.72 -6.71 -0.02
C ALA A 435 22.57 -5.72 -0.20
N LEU A 436 22.88 -4.51 -0.63
CA LEU A 436 21.90 -3.51 -1.07
C LEU A 436 22.14 -3.19 -2.55
N LEU A 437 21.27 -3.77 -3.38
CA LEU A 437 20.71 -3.14 -4.59
C LEU A 437 21.71 -2.63 -5.66
N ALA A 438 22.71 -3.44 -6.00
CA ALA A 438 23.50 -3.16 -7.18
C ALA A 438 22.76 -3.65 -8.44
N GLN A 439 22.00 -2.79 -9.13
CA GLN A 439 21.55 -3.07 -10.51
C GLN A 439 22.64 -2.78 -11.54
N LYS A 440 23.59 -1.91 -11.17
CA LYS A 440 24.67 -1.42 -12.02
C LYS A 440 25.94 -1.21 -11.20
N LEU A 441 26.93 -2.08 -11.39
CA LEU A 441 28.28 -1.94 -10.87
C LEU A 441 29.10 -1.10 -11.85
N ILE A 442 29.55 0.08 -11.41
CA ILE A 442 30.40 0.96 -12.21
C ILE A 442 31.84 0.84 -11.72
N LEU A 443 32.70 0.32 -12.59
CA LEU A 443 34.13 0.19 -12.35
C LEU A 443 34.89 1.25 -13.15
N ASN A 444 35.72 2.05 -12.48
CA ASN A 444 36.70 2.88 -13.17
C ASN A 444 38.01 2.11 -13.24
N LEU A 445 38.45 1.83 -14.45
CA LEU A 445 39.69 1.12 -14.73
C LEU A 445 40.71 2.14 -15.25
N ALA A 446 41.90 2.16 -14.63
CA ALA A 446 43.06 2.82 -15.20
C ALA A 446 43.95 1.75 -15.85
N ILE A 447 44.10 1.82 -17.16
CA ILE A 447 44.80 0.85 -17.99
C ILE A 447 45.97 1.56 -18.68
N GLU A 448 47.17 1.02 -18.57
CA GLU A 448 48.36 1.51 -19.29
C GLU A 448 48.74 0.55 -20.41
N ARG A 449 49.06 1.07 -21.61
CA ARG A 449 49.56 0.29 -22.75
C ARG A 449 50.74 1.05 -23.37
N GLY A 450 51.96 0.58 -23.15
CA GLY A 450 53.17 1.35 -23.48
C GLY A 450 53.23 2.64 -22.66
N ASP A 451 53.53 3.77 -23.31
CA ASP A 451 53.61 5.10 -22.67
C ASP A 451 52.24 5.80 -22.49
N HIS A 452 51.14 5.13 -22.84
CA HIS A 452 49.80 5.71 -22.79
C HIS A 452 48.98 5.16 -21.61
N ALA A 453 48.48 6.07 -20.78
CA ALA A 453 47.55 5.77 -19.69
C ALA A 453 46.12 6.18 -20.07
N PHE A 454 45.16 5.26 -19.88
CA PHE A 454 43.75 5.47 -20.16
C PHE A 454 42.92 5.24 -18.91
N ARG A 455 41.87 6.04 -18.73
CA ARG A 455 40.83 5.79 -17.73
C ARG A 455 39.54 5.44 -18.46
N THR A 456 38.97 4.28 -18.17
CA THR A 456 37.70 3.85 -18.75
C THR A 456 36.70 3.48 -17.66
N LYS A 457 35.41 3.60 -18.00
CA LYS A 457 34.29 3.25 -17.13
C LYS A 457 33.64 1.98 -17.68
N VAL A 458 33.66 0.91 -16.91
CA VAL A 458 32.93 -0.33 -17.23
C VAL A 458 31.66 -0.34 -16.42
N GLU A 459 30.54 -0.46 -17.09
CA GLU A 459 29.23 -0.59 -16.48
C GLU A 459 28.79 -2.05 -16.58
N CYS A 460 28.69 -2.72 -15.43
CA CYS A 460 28.21 -4.10 -15.35
C CYS A 460 26.81 -4.10 -14.75
N HIS A 461 25.83 -4.60 -15.50
CA HIS A 461 24.49 -4.81 -14.97
C HIS A 461 24.49 -6.09 -14.15
N VAL A 462 24.28 -5.95 -12.84
CA VAL A 462 24.14 -7.10 -11.93
C VAL A 462 22.67 -7.17 -11.57
N VAL A 463 21.95 -8.20 -11.99
CA VAL A 463 20.59 -8.43 -11.50
C VAL A 463 20.73 -9.33 -10.28
N ILE A 464 20.66 -8.75 -9.09
CA ILE A 464 20.57 -9.52 -7.85
C ILE A 464 19.11 -9.91 -7.68
N PRO A 465 18.76 -11.20 -7.78
CA PRO A 465 17.39 -11.62 -7.56
C PRO A 465 17.00 -11.33 -6.11
N GLY A 466 15.82 -10.76 -5.88
CA GLY A 466 15.41 -10.36 -4.54
C GLY A 466 14.10 -9.59 -4.49
N ILE A 467 13.73 -9.18 -3.27
CA ILE A 467 12.52 -8.40 -2.98
C ILE A 467 12.90 -7.06 -2.36
N LEU A 468 12.39 -5.99 -2.96
CA LEU A 468 12.51 -4.63 -2.47
C LEU A 468 11.18 -4.18 -1.88
N GLU A 469 11.15 -3.91 -0.58
CA GLU A 469 9.98 -3.32 0.09
C GLU A 469 10.10 -1.79 0.10
N GLN A 470 9.08 -1.11 -0.43
CA GLN A 470 8.92 0.35 -0.37
C GLN A 470 7.82 0.66 0.65
N SER A 471 8.19 1.03 1.87
CA SER A 471 7.23 1.35 2.94
C SER A 471 7.60 2.65 3.65
N CYS A 472 6.63 3.55 3.81
CA CYS A 472 6.77 4.80 4.59
C CYS A 472 8.00 5.67 4.20
N GLY A 473 8.35 5.72 2.91
CA GLY A 473 9.51 6.47 2.43
C GLY A 473 10.85 5.75 2.59
N LYS A 474 10.87 4.55 3.20
CA LYS A 474 12.05 3.70 3.32
C LYS A 474 12.02 2.56 2.32
N ALA A 475 13.16 2.34 1.67
CA ALA A 475 13.39 1.20 0.79
C ALA A 475 14.27 0.17 1.50
N THR A 476 13.69 -0.98 1.87
CA THR A 476 14.44 -2.08 2.48
C THR A 476 14.56 -3.22 1.49
N PHE A 477 15.78 -3.50 1.04
CA PHE A 477 16.11 -4.74 0.34
C PHE A 477 16.48 -5.77 1.38
N GLY A 478 15.66 -6.81 1.51
CA GLY A 478 16.00 -7.94 2.35
C GLY A 478 16.45 -9.09 1.47
N GLU A 479 17.58 -9.71 1.81
CA GLU A 479 17.67 -11.15 1.58
C GLU A 479 16.61 -11.79 2.48
N PHE A 480 15.59 -12.37 1.84
CA PHE A 480 14.61 -13.31 2.39
C PHE A 480 14.10 -12.97 3.80
N PHE A 481 12.95 -12.30 3.90
CA PHE A 481 12.32 -12.09 5.20
C PHE A 481 11.99 -13.45 5.84
N THR A 482 12.43 -13.70 7.07
CA THR A 482 12.17 -14.98 7.75
C THR A 482 10.67 -15.20 7.94
N THR A 483 9.97 -14.20 8.47
CA THR A 483 8.51 -14.20 8.65
C THR A 483 7.92 -12.83 8.37
N ARG A 484 6.80 -12.77 7.64
CA ARG A 484 6.04 -11.51 7.43
C ARG A 484 4.55 -11.70 7.67
N ASN A 485 3.92 -10.64 8.19
CA ASN A 485 2.47 -10.61 8.34
C ASN A 485 1.80 -10.43 6.97
N ASN A 486 0.77 -11.21 6.67
CA ASN A 486 -0.02 -11.09 5.44
C ASN A 486 -0.52 -9.64 5.21
N GLU A 487 -1.05 -9.00 6.25
CA GLU A 487 -1.55 -7.62 6.13
C GLU A 487 -0.44 -6.59 5.82
N GLN A 488 0.81 -6.85 6.22
CA GLN A 488 1.95 -6.02 5.82
C GLN A 488 2.22 -6.17 4.32
N LEU A 489 2.26 -7.42 3.82
CA LEU A 489 2.50 -7.73 2.42
C LEU A 489 1.41 -7.18 1.49
N LYS A 490 0.16 -7.10 1.96
CA LYS A 490 -0.95 -6.48 1.21
C LYS A 490 -0.81 -4.98 1.07
N ARG A 491 -0.29 -4.30 2.10
CA ARG A 491 -0.21 -2.82 2.17
C ARG A 491 1.09 -2.27 1.61
N GLY A 492 2.17 -3.05 1.69
CA GLY A 492 3.46 -2.70 1.13
C GLY A 492 3.42 -2.63 -0.39
N ARG A 493 4.42 -1.93 -0.95
CA ARG A 493 4.73 -1.97 -2.36
C ARG A 493 6.03 -2.72 -2.53
N TYR A 494 6.00 -3.79 -3.29
CA TYR A 494 7.13 -4.67 -3.47
C TYR A 494 7.57 -4.65 -4.93
N THR A 495 8.84 -4.39 -5.16
CA THR A 495 9.46 -4.62 -6.47
C THR A 495 10.26 -5.90 -6.36
N ILE A 496 9.91 -6.89 -7.18
CA ILE A 496 10.58 -8.19 -7.18
C ILE A 496 11.41 -8.28 -8.44
N PHE A 497 12.67 -8.64 -8.25
CA PHE A 497 13.64 -8.83 -9.33
C PHE A 497 13.91 -10.34 -9.44
N PRO A 498 13.33 -11.04 -10.41
CA PRO A 498 13.66 -12.45 -10.64
C PRO A 498 15.00 -12.57 -11.38
N LYS A 499 15.53 -13.79 -11.46
CA LYS A 499 16.62 -14.10 -12.41
C LYS A 499 16.06 -14.00 -13.84
N SER A 500 16.82 -13.41 -14.77
CA SER A 500 16.39 -13.32 -16.16
C SER A 500 16.21 -14.72 -16.77
N PRO A 501 15.06 -15.04 -17.38
CA PRO A 501 14.87 -16.30 -18.08
C PRO A 501 15.81 -16.41 -19.29
N THR A 502 16.18 -17.63 -19.67
CA THR A 502 16.92 -17.89 -20.90
C THR A 502 16.03 -17.67 -22.14
N ASP A 503 16.64 -17.38 -23.30
CA ASP A 503 15.89 -17.24 -24.55
C ASP A 503 15.05 -18.49 -24.90
N GLU A 504 15.53 -19.67 -24.52
CA GLU A 504 14.80 -20.93 -24.71
C GLU A 504 13.56 -21.00 -23.81
N GLN A 505 13.71 -20.61 -22.54
CA GLN A 505 12.59 -20.53 -21.59
C GLN A 505 11.54 -19.50 -22.06
N LEU A 506 11.98 -18.35 -22.57
CA LEU A 506 11.09 -17.32 -23.15
C LEU A 506 10.37 -17.82 -24.41
N LYS A 507 11.06 -18.52 -25.32
CA LYS A 507 10.45 -19.11 -26.52
C LYS A 507 9.38 -20.15 -26.19
N ARG A 508 9.49 -20.82 -25.04
CA ARG A 508 8.49 -21.76 -24.51
C ARG A 508 7.35 -21.07 -23.77
N GLY A 509 7.36 -19.75 -23.68
CA GLY A 509 6.32 -18.96 -23.02
C GLY A 509 6.37 -19.02 -21.49
N LEU A 510 7.49 -19.47 -20.91
CA LEU A 510 7.62 -19.51 -19.45
C LEU A 510 7.70 -18.08 -18.89
N ARG A 511 6.97 -17.86 -17.79
CA ARG A 511 6.91 -16.59 -17.07
C ARG A 511 7.11 -16.83 -15.59
N TRP A 512 7.65 -15.84 -14.90
CA TRP A 512 7.74 -15.87 -13.45
C TRP A 512 6.36 -15.75 -12.83
N GLY A 513 6.03 -16.67 -11.95
CA GLY A 513 4.86 -16.65 -11.09
C GLY A 513 5.25 -16.46 -9.63
N LEU A 514 4.38 -15.81 -8.87
CA LEU A 514 4.45 -15.70 -7.43
C LEU A 514 3.62 -16.81 -6.79
N PHE A 515 4.19 -17.49 -5.80
CA PHE A 515 3.60 -18.63 -5.12
C PHE A 515 3.70 -18.51 -3.61
N GLU A 516 2.66 -18.92 -2.90
CA GLU A 516 2.70 -19.18 -1.46
C GLU A 516 2.63 -20.69 -1.26
N GLY A 517 3.71 -21.30 -0.79
CA GLY A 517 3.90 -22.74 -0.87
C GLY A 517 3.73 -23.21 -2.31
N ASP A 518 2.76 -24.09 -2.56
CA ASP A 518 2.41 -24.59 -3.89
C ASP A 518 1.25 -23.85 -4.56
N ARG A 519 0.62 -22.91 -3.86
CA ARG A 519 -0.49 -22.12 -4.39
C ARG A 519 0.05 -21.02 -5.29
N PHE A 520 -0.44 -20.97 -6.52
CA PHE A 520 -0.18 -19.84 -7.42
C PHE A 520 -0.96 -18.62 -6.94
N VAL A 521 -0.26 -17.51 -6.74
CA VAL A 521 -0.85 -16.24 -6.26
C VAL A 521 -1.12 -15.32 -7.45
N SER A 522 -0.09 -15.05 -8.26
CA SER A 522 -0.21 -14.16 -9.42
C SER A 522 0.97 -14.32 -10.38
N GLU A 523 0.80 -13.82 -11.62
CA GLU A 523 1.97 -13.58 -12.48
C GLU A 523 2.83 -12.45 -11.90
N LEU A 524 4.15 -12.57 -12.05
CA LEU A 524 5.09 -11.60 -11.54
C LEU A 524 5.22 -10.40 -12.49
N ARG A 525 4.97 -9.18 -12.00
CA ARG A 525 5.25 -7.94 -12.73
C ARG A 525 6.70 -7.51 -12.49
N GLU A 526 7.60 -7.98 -13.34
CA GLU A 526 9.03 -7.67 -13.24
C GLU A 526 9.29 -6.16 -13.23
N GLY A 527 10.12 -5.70 -12.28
CA GLY A 527 10.58 -4.31 -12.20
C GLY A 527 9.52 -3.27 -11.81
N SER A 528 8.26 -3.66 -11.63
CA SER A 528 7.17 -2.76 -11.24
C SER A 528 6.77 -2.97 -9.78
N PRO A 529 6.61 -1.89 -8.99
CA PRO A 529 6.04 -2.00 -7.65
C PRO A 529 4.64 -2.62 -7.71
N GLN A 530 4.43 -3.71 -6.98
CA GLN A 530 3.15 -4.40 -6.86
C GLN A 530 2.82 -4.67 -5.40
N SER A 531 1.54 -4.63 -5.06
CA SER A 531 1.06 -5.09 -3.76
C SER A 531 0.75 -6.58 -3.84
N LEU A 532 1.09 -7.32 -2.77
CA LEU A 532 0.94 -8.76 -2.73
C LEU A 532 -0.43 -9.08 -2.14
N HIS A 533 -1.42 -9.23 -3.01
CA HIS A 533 -2.78 -9.58 -2.63
C HIS A 533 -2.99 -11.09 -2.67
N ASP A 534 -4.11 -11.53 -2.10
CA ASP A 534 -4.58 -12.91 -2.18
C ASP A 534 -3.66 -13.98 -1.55
N LEU A 535 -2.82 -13.60 -0.59
CA LEU A 535 -2.07 -14.56 0.22
C LEU A 535 -2.99 -15.18 1.30
N GLY A 536 -2.82 -16.47 1.57
CA GLY A 536 -3.48 -17.22 2.63
C GLY A 536 -2.97 -16.88 4.02
N GLY A 537 -1.64 -16.84 4.18
CA GLY A 537 -0.98 -16.55 5.45
C GLY A 537 -1.05 -17.68 6.47
N TYR A 538 -0.96 -18.94 6.02
CA TYR A 538 -1.00 -20.12 6.90
C TYR A 538 0.39 -20.69 7.23
N GLY A 539 1.44 -19.89 7.07
CA GLY A 539 2.81 -20.25 7.46
C GLY A 539 3.67 -20.80 6.32
N GLN A 540 3.20 -20.77 5.07
CA GLN A 540 4.00 -21.19 3.92
C GLN A 540 4.99 -20.10 3.50
N SER A 541 6.03 -20.51 2.76
CA SER A 541 6.97 -19.56 2.16
C SER A 541 6.36 -18.87 0.95
N LEU A 542 6.61 -17.57 0.80
CA LEU A 542 6.37 -16.86 -0.46
C LEU A 542 7.58 -17.08 -1.36
N SER A 543 7.39 -17.51 -2.60
CA SER A 543 8.47 -17.78 -3.55
C SER A 543 8.11 -17.34 -4.96
N ILE A 544 9.12 -17.14 -5.80
CA ILE A 544 8.94 -17.02 -7.25
C ILE A 544 9.41 -18.30 -7.94
N ARG A 545 8.65 -18.71 -8.95
CA ARG A 545 8.90 -19.91 -9.75
C ARG A 545 8.77 -19.57 -11.23
N LEU A 546 9.63 -20.15 -12.06
CA LEU A 546 9.55 -19.99 -13.52
C LEU A 546 8.63 -21.07 -14.09
N GLY A 547 7.47 -20.67 -14.61
CA GLY A 547 6.40 -21.56 -15.03
C GLY A 547 5.38 -21.86 -13.93
N GLN A 548 4.14 -22.13 -14.33
CA GLN A 548 3.04 -22.37 -13.39
C GLN A 548 2.97 -23.82 -12.87
N PHE A 549 3.20 -24.80 -13.75
CA PHE A 549 2.96 -26.22 -13.47
C PHE A 549 4.24 -27.06 -13.42
N ASN A 550 5.24 -26.71 -14.21
CA ASN A 550 6.51 -27.44 -14.30
C ASN A 550 7.64 -26.56 -13.75
N GLN A 551 8.17 -26.92 -12.58
CA GLN A 551 9.33 -26.25 -12.02
C GLN A 551 10.60 -26.73 -12.73
N GLU A 552 11.21 -25.88 -13.54
CA GLU A 552 12.52 -26.17 -14.15
C GLU A 552 13.68 -25.78 -13.25
N GLU A 553 13.46 -24.78 -12.39
CA GLU A 553 14.45 -24.24 -11.48
C GLU A 553 13.95 -24.33 -10.03
N LYS A 554 14.90 -24.40 -9.08
CA LYS A 554 14.58 -24.35 -7.66
C LYS A 554 13.86 -23.03 -7.34
N PRO A 555 12.71 -23.05 -6.64
CA PRO A 555 12.01 -21.84 -6.25
C PRO A 555 12.92 -20.86 -5.50
N THR A 556 12.87 -19.59 -5.88
CA THR A 556 13.52 -18.53 -5.09
C THR A 556 12.52 -18.06 -4.04
N VAL A 557 12.71 -18.54 -2.81
CA VAL A 557 11.94 -18.06 -1.65
C VAL A 557 12.17 -16.56 -1.51
N LEU A 558 11.14 -15.75 -1.30
CA LEU A 558 11.22 -14.32 -1.02
C LEU A 558 10.91 -14.02 0.45
N VAL A 559 10.00 -14.80 1.04
CA VAL A 559 9.64 -14.77 2.46
C VAL A 559 9.60 -16.21 2.95
N GLY A 560 10.34 -16.53 4.01
CA GLY A 560 10.39 -17.87 4.60
C GLY A 560 9.04 -18.34 5.12
N GLU A 561 8.29 -17.44 5.75
CA GLU A 561 6.97 -17.72 6.33
C GLU A 561 6.03 -16.51 6.15
N VAL A 562 4.89 -16.71 5.50
CA VAL A 562 3.78 -15.76 5.46
C VAL A 562 2.74 -16.19 6.49
N ALA A 563 2.48 -15.34 7.47
CA ALA A 563 1.50 -15.62 8.52
C ALA A 563 0.46 -14.50 8.62
N ASP A 564 -0.82 -14.82 8.74
CA ASP A 564 -1.89 -13.83 8.88
C ASP A 564 -2.13 -13.49 10.36
N ARG A 565 -1.39 -12.51 10.88
CA ARG A 565 -1.60 -11.96 12.23
C ARG A 565 -2.75 -10.95 12.29
N GLY A 566 -3.39 -10.64 11.15
CA GLY A 566 -4.42 -9.62 11.03
C GLY A 566 -3.88 -8.19 11.15
N LEU A 567 -4.72 -7.28 11.63
CA LEU A 567 -4.50 -5.83 11.60
C LEU A 567 -3.47 -5.30 12.60
N PHE A 568 -2.99 -6.15 13.52
CA PHE A 568 -2.09 -5.78 14.61
C PHE A 568 -0.86 -6.68 14.59
N GLN A 569 0.32 -6.08 14.79
CA GLN A 569 1.53 -6.85 15.05
C GLN A 569 1.77 -6.85 16.56
N MET A 570 1.43 -7.97 17.21
CA MET A 570 1.66 -8.11 18.64
C MET A 570 3.12 -8.50 18.87
N ARG A 571 3.86 -7.64 19.56
CA ARG A 571 5.24 -7.90 19.98
C ARG A 571 5.21 -8.32 21.44
N GLY A 572 5.32 -9.63 21.65
CA GLY A 572 5.51 -10.20 22.98
C GLY A 572 6.97 -10.01 23.42
N ASP A 573 7.33 -8.81 23.84
CA ASP A 573 8.57 -8.59 24.60
C ASP A 573 8.25 -8.50 26.09
N VAL A 574 9.16 -9.03 26.92
CA VAL A 574 9.09 -8.80 28.36
C VAL A 574 9.31 -7.31 28.57
N ASN A 575 8.28 -6.57 28.99
CA ASN A 575 8.43 -5.16 29.33
C ASN A 575 9.47 -5.04 30.47
N PRO A 576 10.63 -4.37 30.24
CA PRO A 576 11.71 -4.33 31.21
C PRO A 576 11.37 -3.53 32.49
N PHE A 577 10.25 -2.82 32.52
CA PHE A 577 9.87 -1.96 33.64
C PHE A 577 8.71 -2.48 34.50
N ILE A 578 7.88 -3.42 34.02
CA ILE A 578 6.58 -3.76 34.68
C ILE A 578 6.34 -5.29 34.82
N GLY A 579 7.13 -6.15 34.17
CA GLY A 579 6.90 -7.61 34.15
C GLY A 579 6.44 -8.07 32.77
N LYS A 580 5.81 -9.25 32.66
CA LYS A 580 5.35 -9.83 31.37
C LYS A 580 4.13 -9.07 30.82
N ASP A 581 4.30 -7.81 30.43
CA ASP A 581 3.30 -7.08 29.65
C ASP A 581 3.57 -7.30 28.16
N TYR A 582 2.50 -7.54 27.40
CA TYR A 582 2.57 -7.69 25.95
C TYR A 582 2.25 -6.32 25.32
N THR A 583 3.03 -5.93 24.32
CA THR A 583 2.82 -4.66 23.58
C THR A 583 2.40 -4.93 22.15
N PHE A 584 1.55 -4.07 21.61
CA PHE A 584 0.90 -4.28 20.33
C PHE A 584 1.18 -3.07 19.45
N ASP A 585 1.89 -3.31 18.36
CA ASP A 585 2.00 -2.31 17.30
C ASP A 585 0.76 -2.45 16.42
N ALA A 586 -0.14 -1.49 16.54
CA ALA A 586 -1.29 -1.41 15.69
C ALA A 586 -0.91 -0.72 14.37
N TRP A 587 -1.38 -1.25 13.24
CA TRP A 587 -1.24 -0.53 11.96
C TRP A 587 -2.27 0.59 11.79
N GLY A 588 -3.14 0.75 12.80
CA GLY A 588 -4.13 1.80 12.96
C GLY A 588 -4.89 1.57 14.26
N THR A 589 -5.33 2.65 14.91
CA THR A 589 -6.12 2.64 16.14
C THR A 589 -7.58 2.37 15.82
N PRO A 590 -8.12 1.14 15.99
CA PRO A 590 -9.56 0.96 15.89
C PRO A 590 -10.22 1.65 17.09
N GLU A 591 -11.37 2.27 16.87
CA GLU A 591 -12.23 2.68 17.97
C GLU A 591 -12.84 1.42 18.61
N MET A 592 -12.41 1.12 19.83
CA MET A 592 -12.91 -0.03 20.58
C MET A 592 -14.31 0.25 21.11
N GLY A 593 -15.34 -0.29 20.44
CA GLY A 593 -16.70 -0.40 20.98
C GLY A 593 -16.96 -1.69 21.77
N ASP A 594 -18.15 -1.80 22.37
CA ASP A 594 -18.60 -2.94 23.21
C ASP A 594 -18.59 -4.30 22.49
N GLU A 595 -18.63 -4.28 21.17
CA GLU A 595 -18.58 -5.49 20.36
C GLU A 595 -17.16 -6.04 20.16
N HIS A 596 -16.13 -5.30 20.58
CA HIS A 596 -14.76 -5.80 20.55
C HIS A 596 -14.52 -6.71 21.75
N ALA A 597 -14.09 -7.93 21.48
CA ALA A 597 -13.79 -8.93 22.48
C ALA A 597 -12.39 -9.51 22.26
N LEU A 598 -11.73 -9.79 23.38
CA LEU A 598 -10.48 -10.54 23.43
C LEU A 598 -10.80 -12.00 23.74
N PHE A 599 -10.11 -12.91 23.06
CA PHE A 599 -10.17 -14.34 23.30
C PHE A 599 -8.77 -14.86 23.48
N TYR A 600 -8.49 -15.57 24.57
CA TYR A 600 -7.15 -16.09 24.84
C TYR A 600 -7.20 -17.35 25.70
N GLY A 601 -6.14 -18.15 25.66
CA GLY A 601 -6.02 -19.37 26.45
C GLY A 601 -4.99 -20.34 25.89
N SER A 602 -4.97 -21.56 26.45
CA SER A 602 -4.26 -22.68 25.85
C SER A 602 -5.09 -23.30 24.72
N ILE A 603 -4.42 -23.91 23.72
CA ILE A 603 -5.08 -24.46 22.52
C ILE A 603 -6.07 -25.59 22.82
N HIS A 604 -5.87 -26.32 23.91
CA HIS A 604 -6.71 -27.44 24.32
C HIS A 604 -7.79 -27.04 25.36
N GLU A 605 -7.71 -25.84 25.92
CA GLU A 605 -8.65 -25.36 26.92
C GLU A 605 -9.76 -24.49 26.29
N ARG A 606 -10.83 -24.28 27.06
CA ARG A 606 -11.85 -23.31 26.67
C ARG A 606 -11.27 -21.90 26.71
N ALA A 607 -11.35 -21.18 25.59
CA ALA A 607 -10.94 -19.78 25.50
C ALA A 607 -11.62 -18.95 26.59
N THR A 608 -10.83 -18.14 27.28
CA THR A 608 -11.34 -17.03 28.10
C THR A 608 -11.73 -15.90 27.16
N SER A 609 -12.86 -15.24 27.43
CA SER A 609 -13.32 -14.10 26.66
C SER A 609 -13.64 -12.91 27.57
N GLU A 610 -13.19 -11.72 27.18
CA GLU A 610 -13.44 -10.47 27.90
C GLU A 610 -13.61 -9.29 26.93
N ALA A 611 -14.24 -8.21 27.39
CA ALA A 611 -14.42 -7.01 26.58
C ALA A 611 -13.07 -6.31 26.33
N ALA A 612 -12.76 -6.01 25.07
CA ALA A 612 -11.46 -5.48 24.67
C ALA A 612 -11.17 -4.09 25.30
N GLY A 613 -12.19 -3.23 25.35
CA GLY A 613 -12.07 -1.87 25.88
C GLY A 613 -11.72 -1.77 27.36
N GLN A 614 -11.85 -2.86 28.13
CA GLN A 614 -11.46 -2.89 29.56
C GLN A 614 -9.96 -3.11 29.77
N ARG A 615 -9.24 -3.60 28.76
CA ARG A 615 -7.85 -4.06 28.86
C ARG A 615 -6.88 -3.32 27.95
N LEU A 616 -7.37 -2.87 26.81
CA LEU A 616 -6.58 -2.19 25.79
C LEU A 616 -6.52 -0.69 26.10
N VAL A 617 -5.32 -0.21 26.42
CA VAL A 617 -5.01 1.20 26.52
C VAL A 617 -4.24 1.59 25.26
N PHE A 618 -4.82 2.46 24.43
CA PHE A 618 -4.12 3.01 23.27
C PHE A 618 -3.31 4.24 23.69
N ALA A 619 -2.00 4.22 23.42
CA ALA A 619 -1.10 5.36 23.59
C ALA A 619 -0.23 5.46 22.33
N ASP A 620 -0.26 6.62 21.66
CA ASP A 620 0.63 6.95 20.53
C ASP A 620 0.73 5.85 19.45
N ASP A 621 -0.41 5.46 18.88
CA ASP A 621 -0.56 4.40 17.86
C ASP A 621 -0.14 2.98 18.31
N LYS A 622 0.20 2.80 19.58
CA LYS A 622 0.46 1.51 20.21
C LYS A 622 -0.69 1.14 21.12
N ALA A 623 -1.13 -0.11 21.04
CA ALA A 623 -2.03 -0.66 22.04
C ALA A 623 -1.17 -1.34 23.11
N MET A 624 -1.32 -0.89 24.36
CA MET A 624 -0.73 -1.54 25.52
C MET A 624 -1.83 -2.34 26.22
N PHE A 625 -1.49 -3.55 26.64
CA PHE A 625 -2.38 -4.35 27.49
C PHE A 625 -2.04 -4.10 28.96
N ALA A 626 -3.07 -4.08 29.81
CA ALA A 626 -2.89 -4.40 31.21
C ALA A 626 -2.42 -5.87 31.36
N PRO A 627 -1.59 -6.22 32.37
CA PRO A 627 -0.97 -7.53 32.50
C PRO A 627 -1.99 -8.68 32.39
N PHE A 628 -1.61 -9.73 31.65
CA PHE A 628 -2.41 -10.95 31.58
C PHE A 628 -2.53 -11.58 32.97
N PRO A 629 -3.63 -12.30 33.25
CA PRO A 629 -3.63 -13.25 34.36
C PRO A 629 -2.40 -14.16 34.26
N SER A 630 -1.89 -14.64 35.38
CA SER A 630 -0.67 -15.45 35.51
C SER A 630 -0.70 -16.82 34.79
N GLN A 631 -1.68 -17.06 33.92
CA GLN A 631 -1.87 -18.30 33.17
C GLN A 631 -1.07 -18.31 31.87
N PRO A 632 -0.53 -19.48 31.47
CA PRO A 632 0.11 -19.65 30.18
C PRO A 632 -0.89 -19.43 29.03
N CYS A 633 -0.50 -18.61 28.06
CA CYS A 633 -1.34 -18.26 26.90
C CYS A 633 -0.68 -18.78 25.62
N ASP A 634 -1.39 -19.59 24.84
CA ASP A 634 -0.89 -20.14 23.56
C ASP A 634 -1.25 -19.23 22.39
N TYR A 635 -2.43 -18.61 22.47
CA TYR A 635 -2.91 -17.69 21.47
C TYR A 635 -3.73 -16.57 22.11
N LEU A 636 -3.82 -15.46 21.39
CA LEU A 636 -4.72 -14.36 21.68
C LEU A 636 -5.33 -13.88 20.37
N VAL A 637 -6.65 -13.70 20.37
CA VAL A 637 -7.41 -13.16 19.26
C VAL A 637 -8.14 -11.91 19.72
N LEU A 638 -7.95 -10.82 19.00
CA LEU A 638 -8.83 -9.66 19.04
C LEU A 638 -9.89 -9.85 17.96
N ALA A 639 -11.16 -9.77 18.34
CA ALA A 639 -12.27 -9.91 17.42
C ALA A 639 -13.29 -8.78 17.60
N TYR A 640 -13.97 -8.42 16.52
CA TYR A 640 -15.11 -7.51 16.53
C TYR A 640 -16.36 -8.31 16.17
N ALA A 641 -17.25 -8.43 17.15
CA ALA A 641 -18.50 -9.17 17.03
C ALA A 641 -18.29 -10.59 16.44
N GLY A 642 -17.30 -11.30 17.00
CA GLY A 642 -16.89 -12.65 16.60
C GLY A 642 -15.95 -12.74 15.39
N VAL A 643 -15.83 -11.67 14.60
CA VAL A 643 -14.93 -11.63 13.43
C VAL A 643 -13.51 -11.34 13.89
N ARG A 644 -12.57 -12.23 13.60
CA ARG A 644 -11.15 -12.09 13.92
C ARG A 644 -10.56 -10.84 13.25
N LEU A 645 -10.02 -9.91 14.06
CA LEU A 645 -9.28 -8.73 13.59
C LEU A 645 -7.77 -8.96 13.61
N ALA A 646 -7.26 -9.65 14.63
CA ALA A 646 -5.87 -10.07 14.71
C ALA A 646 -5.66 -11.24 15.65
N THR A 647 -4.50 -11.89 15.46
CA THR A 647 -4.08 -13.04 16.25
C THR A 647 -2.60 -12.93 16.61
N TRP A 648 -2.29 -13.27 17.86
CA TRP A 648 -0.96 -13.62 18.32
C TRP A 648 -0.96 -15.05 18.80
N TRP A 649 0.21 -15.66 18.69
CA TRP A 649 0.44 -17.00 19.17
C TRP A 649 1.86 -17.11 19.71
N ARG A 650 2.05 -18.08 20.60
CA ARG A 650 3.34 -18.40 21.18
C ARG A 650 4.25 -19.03 20.11
N VAL A 651 5.35 -18.34 19.80
CA VAL A 651 6.42 -18.82 18.90
C VAL A 651 7.61 -19.25 19.75
N PRO A 652 8.28 -20.37 19.43
CA PRO A 652 9.46 -20.82 20.17
C PRO A 652 10.60 -19.79 20.04
N LYS A 653 11.24 -19.41 21.15
CA LYS A 653 12.45 -18.57 21.11
C LYS A 653 13.64 -19.44 20.72
N ASN A 654 14.33 -19.09 19.63
CA ASN A 654 15.55 -19.76 19.17
C ASN A 654 15.41 -21.27 18.83
N GLY A 655 14.21 -21.74 18.49
CA GLY A 655 13.96 -23.15 18.17
C GLY A 655 13.80 -24.06 19.39
N ASP A 656 14.27 -23.64 20.57
CA ASP A 656 14.16 -24.38 21.83
C ASP A 656 13.13 -23.71 22.75
N GLY A 657 11.88 -24.16 22.68
CA GLY A 657 10.82 -23.69 23.58
C GLY A 657 9.44 -24.21 23.23
N GLU A 658 8.52 -24.14 24.21
CA GLU A 658 7.11 -24.48 24.00
C GLU A 658 6.47 -23.51 22.99
N SER A 659 5.86 -24.08 21.97
CA SER A 659 5.04 -23.37 20.98
C SER A 659 3.56 -23.69 21.22
N TRP A 660 2.65 -22.90 20.64
CA TRP A 660 1.21 -23.25 20.71
C TRP A 660 0.92 -24.66 20.18
N SER A 661 1.68 -25.13 19.18
CA SER A 661 1.49 -26.44 18.57
C SER A 661 2.04 -27.58 19.42
N SER A 662 2.97 -27.32 20.34
CA SER A 662 3.48 -28.35 21.25
C SER A 662 2.40 -28.87 22.20
N ASN A 663 1.46 -28.01 22.61
CA ASN A 663 0.33 -28.37 23.46
C ASN A 663 -0.74 -29.21 22.73
N LEU A 664 -0.66 -29.34 21.40
CA LEU A 664 -1.52 -30.29 20.68
C LEU A 664 -1.21 -31.74 21.09
N ALA A 665 0.02 -32.02 21.53
CA ALA A 665 0.41 -33.34 22.03
C ALA A 665 -0.35 -33.73 23.31
N GLU A 666 -0.89 -32.75 24.05
CA GLU A 666 -1.59 -32.96 25.33
C GLU A 666 -3.06 -33.34 25.15
N ILE A 667 -3.65 -33.05 23.99
CA ILE A 667 -5.05 -33.38 23.69
C ILE A 667 -5.26 -34.89 23.74
N ARG A 668 -6.30 -35.33 24.47
CA ARG A 668 -6.64 -36.75 24.70
C ARG A 668 -8.00 -37.17 24.18
N ASP A 669 -8.93 -36.23 23.96
CA ASP A 669 -10.29 -36.53 23.57
C ASP A 669 -10.79 -35.68 22.40
N ASP A 670 -11.92 -36.12 21.82
CA ASP A 670 -12.53 -35.51 20.64
C ASP A 670 -13.09 -34.10 20.92
N VAL A 671 -13.45 -33.79 22.18
CA VAL A 671 -14.03 -32.50 22.56
C VAL A 671 -12.96 -31.43 22.52
N ASP A 672 -11.80 -31.69 23.11
CA ASP A 672 -10.67 -30.78 23.10
C ASP A 672 -10.02 -30.72 21.71
N ALA A 673 -9.98 -31.83 20.97
CA ALA A 673 -9.55 -31.82 19.57
C ALA A 673 -10.45 -30.92 18.71
N ARG A 674 -11.76 -30.94 18.92
CA ARG A 674 -12.70 -30.08 18.20
C ARG A 674 -12.45 -28.60 18.50
N ARG A 675 -12.25 -28.26 19.78
CA ARG A 675 -11.93 -26.88 20.21
C ARG A 675 -10.62 -26.39 19.62
N ALA A 676 -9.58 -27.23 19.66
CA ALA A 676 -8.29 -26.92 19.08
C ALA A 676 -8.39 -26.73 17.56
N ALA A 677 -9.06 -27.62 16.84
CA ALA A 677 -9.26 -27.52 15.40
C ALA A 677 -10.01 -26.24 15.00
N PHE A 678 -11.10 -25.91 15.72
CA PHE A 678 -11.83 -24.66 15.55
C PHE A 678 -10.94 -23.44 15.79
N THR A 679 -10.19 -23.44 16.90
CA THR A 679 -9.32 -22.32 17.27
C THR A 679 -8.20 -22.12 16.25
N ILE A 680 -7.56 -23.19 15.78
CA ILE A 680 -6.52 -23.14 14.75
C ILE A 680 -7.02 -22.41 13.51
N ARG A 681 -8.21 -22.79 13.02
CA ARG A 681 -8.82 -22.18 11.84
C ARG A 681 -9.24 -20.74 12.12
N TRP A 682 -10.11 -20.52 13.10
CA TRP A 682 -10.68 -19.21 13.41
C TRP A 682 -9.62 -18.17 13.77
N ALA A 683 -8.56 -18.58 14.48
CA ALA A 683 -7.45 -17.70 14.83
C ALA A 683 -6.41 -17.58 13.70
N LYS A 684 -6.54 -18.32 12.59
CA LYS A 684 -5.56 -18.40 11.50
C LYS A 684 -4.14 -18.72 11.97
N LEU A 685 -4.00 -19.78 12.76
CA LEU A 685 -2.67 -20.21 13.20
C LEU A 685 -1.86 -20.76 12.00
N PRO A 686 -0.54 -20.51 11.92
CA PRO A 686 0.27 -20.85 10.76
C PRO A 686 0.60 -22.35 10.72
N ILE A 687 -0.39 -23.18 10.38
CA ILE A 687 -0.31 -24.64 10.37
C ILE A 687 0.75 -25.24 9.45
N LEU A 688 1.21 -24.48 8.45
CA LEU A 688 2.23 -24.89 7.50
C LEU A 688 3.61 -24.28 7.76
N SER A 689 3.77 -23.54 8.85
CA SER A 689 5.09 -23.10 9.31
C SER A 689 5.97 -24.32 9.59
N GLY A 690 7.24 -24.26 9.20
CA GLY A 690 8.22 -25.31 9.50
C GLY A 690 8.34 -25.63 11.00
N HIS A 691 7.98 -24.69 11.88
CA HIS A 691 7.97 -24.88 13.32
C HIS A 691 6.77 -25.67 13.85
N HIS A 692 5.63 -25.64 13.15
CA HIS A 692 4.36 -26.18 13.63
C HIS A 692 3.88 -27.39 12.82
N TYR A 693 4.30 -27.50 11.56
CA TYR A 693 3.78 -28.46 10.59
C TYR A 693 3.76 -29.91 11.10
N HIS A 694 4.86 -30.38 11.69
CA HIS A 694 4.93 -31.76 12.20
C HIS A 694 3.91 -32.03 13.31
N GLN A 695 3.84 -31.16 14.32
CA GLN A 695 2.93 -31.32 15.46
C GLN A 695 1.46 -31.18 15.04
N VAL A 696 1.17 -30.27 14.11
CA VAL A 696 -0.17 -30.11 13.52
C VAL A 696 -0.54 -31.36 12.72
N LYS A 697 0.40 -31.92 11.96
CA LYS A 697 0.18 -33.16 11.22
C LYS A 697 -0.05 -34.35 12.16
N GLU A 698 0.72 -34.52 13.21
CA GLU A 698 0.48 -35.56 14.24
C GLU A 698 -0.86 -35.38 14.97
N PHE A 699 -1.26 -34.14 15.24
CA PHE A 699 -2.58 -33.83 15.77
C PHE A 699 -3.69 -34.23 14.79
N PHE A 700 -3.52 -33.90 13.50
CA PHE A 700 -4.41 -34.35 12.44
C PHE A 700 -4.49 -35.87 12.37
N HIS A 701 -3.38 -36.61 12.37
CA HIS A 701 -3.40 -38.07 12.30
C HIS A 701 -4.18 -38.70 13.46
N ARG A 702 -4.00 -38.19 14.68
CA ARG A 702 -4.72 -38.67 15.89
C ARG A 702 -6.22 -38.37 15.84
N PHE A 703 -6.62 -37.20 15.33
CA PHE A 703 -8.01 -36.73 15.40
C PHE A 703 -8.61 -36.38 14.02
N HIS A 704 -8.19 -37.06 12.96
CA HIS A 704 -8.47 -36.73 11.55
C HIS A 704 -9.95 -36.44 11.25
N HIS A 705 -10.87 -37.26 11.76
CA HIS A 705 -12.30 -37.06 11.55
C HIS A 705 -12.82 -35.79 12.24
N ILE A 706 -12.37 -35.48 13.46
CA ILE A 706 -12.75 -34.24 14.16
C ILE A 706 -12.13 -33.02 13.47
N VAL A 707 -10.85 -33.10 13.13
CA VAL A 707 -10.09 -32.01 12.53
C VAL A 707 -10.63 -31.68 11.14
N LEU A 708 -10.84 -32.67 10.26
CA LEU A 708 -11.50 -32.42 8.96
C LEU A 708 -12.91 -31.87 9.14
N GLY A 709 -13.67 -32.40 10.09
CA GLY A 709 -15.02 -31.92 10.40
C GLY A 709 -15.06 -30.42 10.66
N GLU A 710 -14.18 -29.91 11.51
CA GLU A 710 -14.11 -28.48 11.82
C GLU A 710 -13.40 -27.65 10.74
N TRP A 711 -12.37 -28.19 10.09
CA TRP A 711 -11.62 -27.45 9.07
C TRP A 711 -12.37 -27.33 7.74
N LEU A 712 -13.23 -28.28 7.41
CA LEU A 712 -13.97 -28.29 6.15
C LEU A 712 -15.44 -27.86 6.31
N CYS A 713 -15.92 -27.64 7.54
CA CYS A 713 -17.26 -27.10 7.71
C CYS A 713 -17.38 -25.71 7.05
N GLY A 714 -18.55 -25.42 6.46
CA GLY A 714 -18.82 -24.09 5.93
C GLY A 714 -18.61 -23.01 7.00
N CYS A 715 -18.16 -21.82 6.60
CA CYS A 715 -17.98 -20.70 7.51
C CYS A 715 -19.28 -20.49 8.30
N LYS A 716 -19.18 -20.51 9.64
CA LYS A 716 -20.33 -20.28 10.51
C LYS A 716 -20.87 -18.88 10.23
N GLU A 717 -22.15 -18.78 9.88
CA GLU A 717 -22.83 -17.51 9.75
C GLU A 717 -23.26 -17.01 11.14
N ARG A 718 -23.13 -15.70 11.35
CA ARG A 718 -23.73 -15.05 12.53
C ARG A 718 -25.25 -15.15 12.46
N LYS A 719 -25.90 -14.96 13.61
CA LYS A 719 -27.37 -14.81 13.68
C LYS A 719 -27.91 -13.66 12.85
N ASP A 720 -27.09 -12.68 12.48
CA ASP A 720 -27.43 -11.55 11.61
C ASP A 720 -27.13 -11.79 10.12
N GLY A 721 -26.75 -13.03 9.75
CA GLY A 721 -26.46 -13.43 8.37
C GLY A 721 -25.09 -12.98 7.85
N ARG A 722 -24.26 -12.32 8.66
CA ARG A 722 -22.88 -11.99 8.26
C ARG A 722 -21.95 -13.17 8.52
N ARG A 723 -21.07 -13.46 7.58
CA ARG A 723 -20.02 -14.48 7.77
C ARG A 723 -19.08 -14.06 8.89
N ILE A 724 -18.80 -14.98 9.81
CA ILE A 724 -17.84 -14.77 10.91
C ILE A 724 -16.40 -14.64 10.37
N GLU A 725 -16.16 -15.11 9.14
CA GLU A 725 -14.83 -15.23 8.54
C GLU A 725 -14.76 -14.53 7.18
N GLY A 726 -13.79 -13.64 7.01
CA GLY A 726 -13.34 -13.11 5.72
C GLY A 726 -12.24 -13.98 5.09
N GLU A 727 -12.26 -15.29 5.35
CA GLU A 727 -11.22 -16.21 4.89
C GLU A 727 -11.26 -16.40 3.38
N ASN A 728 -10.08 -16.37 2.75
CA ASN A 728 -9.92 -16.94 1.43
C ASN A 728 -10.04 -18.46 1.57
N THR A 729 -11.22 -18.98 1.26
CA THR A 729 -11.57 -20.40 1.40
C THR A 729 -10.65 -21.30 0.57
N GLU A 730 -10.21 -20.85 -0.60
CA GLU A 730 -9.28 -21.60 -1.45
C GLU A 730 -7.91 -21.75 -0.77
N ALA A 731 -7.37 -20.66 -0.22
CA ALA A 731 -6.09 -20.69 0.47
C ALA A 731 -6.11 -21.61 1.71
N TRP A 732 -7.25 -21.65 2.41
CA TRP A 732 -7.44 -22.58 3.53
C TRP A 732 -7.51 -24.03 3.06
N HIS A 733 -8.27 -24.32 1.99
CA HIS A 733 -8.34 -25.65 1.40
C HIS A 733 -6.96 -26.15 0.93
N ASP A 734 -6.14 -25.28 0.34
CA ASP A 734 -4.77 -25.59 -0.03
C ASP A 734 -3.90 -25.90 1.20
N ALA A 735 -4.10 -25.14 2.29
CA ALA A 735 -3.38 -25.40 3.53
C ALA A 735 -3.76 -26.75 4.15
N VAL A 736 -5.05 -27.06 4.16
CA VAL A 736 -5.59 -28.34 4.61
C VAL A 736 -5.11 -29.49 3.72
N ARG A 737 -5.12 -29.32 2.39
CA ARG A 737 -4.57 -30.29 1.42
C ARG A 737 -3.12 -30.64 1.75
N ALA A 738 -2.28 -29.65 2.06
CA ALA A 738 -0.88 -29.89 2.41
C ALA A 738 -0.72 -30.71 3.70
N ILE A 739 -1.58 -30.52 4.71
CA ILE A 739 -1.58 -31.35 5.94
C ILE A 739 -2.02 -32.79 5.62
N ILE A 740 -3.07 -32.95 4.82
CA ILE A 740 -3.63 -34.26 4.43
C ILE A 740 -2.66 -35.01 3.50
N GLN A 741 -1.81 -34.32 2.75
CA GLN A 741 -0.92 -34.96 1.80
C GLN A 741 -0.04 -36.04 2.48
N GLY A 742 -0.10 -37.27 1.96
CA GLY A 742 0.54 -38.46 2.54
C GLY A 742 -0.37 -39.30 3.45
N TYR A 743 -1.45 -38.73 4.01
CA TYR A 743 -2.45 -39.44 4.82
C TYR A 743 -3.16 -40.55 4.04
N GLN A 744 -3.20 -40.45 2.72
CA GLN A 744 -3.82 -41.42 1.83
C GLN A 744 -3.37 -42.86 2.12
N ILE A 745 -2.07 -43.08 2.39
CA ILE A 745 -1.52 -44.41 2.67
C ILE A 745 -2.04 -44.96 4.01
N GLU A 746 -2.16 -44.10 5.02
CA GLU A 746 -2.65 -44.48 6.34
C GLU A 746 -4.16 -44.68 6.37
N HIS A 747 -4.91 -43.96 5.53
CA HIS A 747 -6.36 -44.15 5.39
C HIS A 747 -6.72 -45.61 5.11
N ASP A 748 -5.95 -46.29 4.25
CA ASP A 748 -6.21 -47.70 3.93
C ASP A 748 -6.05 -48.61 5.16
N GLN A 749 -5.18 -48.22 6.09
CA GLN A 749 -4.88 -48.93 7.34
C GLN A 749 -5.87 -48.61 8.47
N LEU A 750 -6.72 -47.60 8.34
CA LEU A 750 -7.73 -47.28 9.36
C LEU A 750 -8.75 -48.42 9.53
N GLY A 751 -9.16 -48.65 10.77
CA GLY A 751 -10.28 -49.53 11.10
C GLY A 751 -11.61 -49.00 10.56
N SER A 752 -12.60 -49.89 10.41
CA SER A 752 -13.91 -49.55 9.86
C SER A 752 -14.62 -48.44 10.63
N GLU A 753 -14.48 -48.39 11.96
CA GLU A 753 -15.10 -47.34 12.78
C GLU A 753 -14.54 -45.95 12.47
N SER A 754 -13.21 -45.80 12.38
CA SER A 754 -12.57 -44.52 12.06
C SER A 754 -12.93 -44.05 10.65
N LYS A 755 -12.98 -44.98 9.68
CA LYS A 755 -13.44 -44.68 8.32
C LYS A 755 -14.89 -44.21 8.31
N GLN A 756 -15.76 -44.81 9.13
CA GLN A 756 -17.16 -44.37 9.25
C GLN A 756 -17.26 -42.96 9.84
N LYS A 757 -16.53 -42.68 10.93
CA LYS A 757 -16.47 -41.34 11.54
C LYS A 757 -15.95 -40.29 10.56
N LEU A 758 -14.98 -40.66 9.73
CA LEU A 758 -14.41 -39.79 8.71
C LEU A 758 -15.42 -39.40 7.62
N ILE A 759 -16.27 -40.34 7.19
CA ILE A 759 -17.30 -40.09 6.17
C ILE A 759 -18.43 -39.19 6.69
N GLN A 760 -18.64 -39.16 8.00
CA GLN A 760 -19.71 -38.39 8.65
C GLN A 760 -19.14 -37.23 9.47
N CYS A 761 -17.95 -36.74 9.09
CA CYS A 761 -17.20 -35.81 9.91
C CYS A 761 -17.77 -34.39 9.91
N LEU A 762 -18.46 -33.98 8.85
CA LEU A 762 -19.03 -32.65 8.76
C LEU A 762 -20.30 -32.55 9.62
N PRO A 763 -20.40 -31.53 10.49
CA PRO A 763 -21.66 -31.19 11.11
C PRO A 763 -22.56 -30.58 10.04
N SER A 764 -23.51 -31.35 9.48
CA SER A 764 -24.54 -30.78 8.63
C SER A 764 -25.39 -29.78 9.43
N GLN A 765 -26.22 -29.03 8.70
CA GLN A 765 -27.43 -28.40 9.25
C GLN A 765 -28.20 -29.40 10.16
N PRO A 766 -29.08 -28.94 11.06
CA PRO A 766 -29.76 -29.77 12.08
C PRO A 766 -30.58 -30.97 11.57
N THR A 767 -30.51 -31.32 10.29
CA THR A 767 -31.00 -32.56 9.72
C THR A 767 -30.20 -33.76 10.27
N ASP A 768 -30.91 -34.72 10.86
CA ASP A 768 -30.36 -36.02 11.25
C ASP A 768 -30.07 -36.95 10.05
N ASP A 769 -30.16 -36.43 8.82
CA ASP A 769 -29.90 -37.17 7.60
C ASP A 769 -28.41 -37.49 7.43
N VAL A 770 -28.10 -38.78 7.58
CA VAL A 770 -26.75 -39.34 7.44
C VAL A 770 -26.23 -39.24 6.00
N ASN A 771 -27.12 -39.29 5.02
CA ASN A 771 -26.75 -39.20 3.60
C ASN A 771 -26.31 -37.77 3.28
N ALA A 772 -27.10 -36.76 3.65
CA ALA A 772 -26.71 -35.35 3.48
C ALA A 772 -25.32 -35.05 4.08
N LYS A 773 -25.05 -35.50 5.32
CA LYS A 773 -23.73 -35.38 5.97
C LYS A 773 -22.60 -36.03 5.16
N THR A 774 -22.86 -37.22 4.63
CA THR A 774 -21.89 -37.98 3.82
C THR A 774 -21.55 -37.25 2.52
N LEU A 775 -22.56 -36.68 1.84
CA LEU A 775 -22.35 -35.92 0.61
C LEU A 775 -21.58 -34.64 0.87
N ASP A 776 -21.97 -33.87 1.89
CA ASP A 776 -21.28 -32.65 2.29
C ASP A 776 -19.81 -32.96 2.58
N THR A 777 -19.54 -34.06 3.30
CA THR A 777 -18.17 -34.51 3.59
C THR A 777 -17.43 -34.83 2.31
N PHE A 778 -18.01 -35.57 1.36
CA PHE A 778 -17.36 -35.84 0.08
C PHE A 778 -17.07 -34.56 -0.69
N GLN A 779 -18.02 -33.65 -0.81
CA GLN A 779 -17.82 -32.39 -1.52
C GLN A 779 -16.70 -31.55 -0.91
N ALA A 780 -16.69 -31.40 0.42
CA ALA A 780 -15.69 -30.60 1.09
C ALA A 780 -14.30 -31.25 1.06
N VAL A 781 -14.21 -32.58 1.23
CA VAL A 781 -12.96 -33.31 1.06
C VAL A 781 -12.51 -33.25 -0.40
N GLY A 782 -13.40 -33.38 -1.37
CA GLY A 782 -13.09 -33.32 -2.80
C GLY A 782 -12.53 -31.97 -3.23
N ALA A 783 -13.02 -30.88 -2.65
CA ALA A 783 -12.46 -29.55 -2.88
C ALA A 783 -11.00 -29.43 -2.39
N CYS A 784 -10.60 -30.24 -1.40
CA CYS A 784 -9.27 -30.24 -0.82
C CYS A 784 -8.37 -31.35 -1.40
N ASP A 785 -8.76 -32.62 -1.32
CA ASP A 785 -8.02 -33.78 -1.83
C ASP A 785 -8.98 -34.75 -2.55
N PRO A 786 -9.11 -34.64 -3.89
CA PRO A 786 -9.93 -35.54 -4.70
C PRO A 786 -9.55 -37.02 -4.57
N VAL A 787 -8.27 -37.31 -4.31
CA VAL A 787 -7.79 -38.69 -4.18
C VAL A 787 -8.25 -39.30 -2.85
N LEU A 788 -8.18 -38.54 -1.76
CA LEU A 788 -8.75 -38.98 -0.48
C LEU A 788 -10.26 -39.18 -0.60
N MET A 789 -10.98 -38.24 -1.23
CA MET A 789 -12.41 -38.41 -1.50
C MET A 789 -12.71 -39.69 -2.28
N GLY A 790 -11.97 -39.97 -3.36
CA GLY A 790 -12.14 -41.20 -4.15
C GLY A 790 -11.92 -42.47 -3.32
N ARG A 791 -11.00 -42.46 -2.35
CA ARG A 791 -10.79 -43.57 -1.40
C ARG A 791 -11.94 -43.68 -0.40
N MET A 792 -12.45 -42.57 0.11
CA MET A 792 -13.61 -42.55 1.01
C MET A 792 -14.85 -43.11 0.29
N ILE A 793 -15.12 -42.68 -0.94
CA ILE A 793 -16.21 -43.22 -1.77
C ILE A 793 -16.01 -44.71 -2.04
N ARG A 794 -14.78 -45.16 -2.35
CA ARG A 794 -14.49 -46.58 -2.56
C ARG A 794 -14.75 -47.42 -1.32
N TRP A 795 -14.38 -46.94 -0.14
CA TRP A 795 -14.65 -47.65 1.10
C TRP A 795 -16.14 -47.61 1.47
N TRP A 796 -16.79 -46.46 1.31
CA TRP A 796 -18.24 -46.32 1.50
C TRP A 796 -19.01 -47.36 0.68
N LYS A 797 -18.62 -47.58 -0.59
CA LYS A 797 -19.17 -48.62 -1.47
C LYS A 797 -19.07 -50.04 -0.91
N GLN A 798 -18.11 -50.32 -0.04
CA GLN A 798 -17.92 -51.64 0.59
C GLN A 798 -18.81 -51.81 1.83
N THR A 799 -19.37 -50.74 2.38
CA THR A 799 -20.31 -50.80 3.50
C THR A 799 -21.67 -51.35 3.05
N GLY A 800 -22.38 -52.05 3.95
CA GLY A 800 -23.66 -52.70 3.63
C GLY A 800 -24.73 -51.77 3.06
N ALA A 801 -24.66 -50.46 3.34
CA ALA A 801 -25.57 -49.45 2.81
C ALA A 801 -25.35 -49.17 1.30
N ALA A 802 -24.16 -49.43 0.77
CA ALA A 802 -23.78 -49.07 -0.60
C ALA A 802 -23.52 -50.27 -1.52
N GLN A 803 -23.50 -51.49 -0.99
CA GLN A 803 -23.22 -52.72 -1.75
C GLN A 803 -24.25 -52.99 -2.87
N GLY A 804 -25.50 -52.50 -2.74
CA GLY A 804 -26.49 -52.59 -3.82
C GLY A 804 -26.21 -51.64 -5.00
N VAL A 805 -25.61 -50.48 -4.75
CA VAL A 805 -25.47 -49.36 -5.72
C VAL A 805 -24.10 -49.38 -6.43
N ALA A 806 -23.11 -50.06 -5.84
CA ALA A 806 -21.70 -49.94 -6.23
C ALA A 806 -21.39 -50.33 -7.69
N GLY A 807 -22.07 -51.34 -8.23
CA GLY A 807 -21.89 -51.79 -9.61
C GLY A 807 -22.35 -50.75 -10.63
N THR A 808 -23.53 -50.15 -10.38
CA THR A 808 -24.16 -49.15 -11.24
C THR A 808 -23.42 -47.80 -11.17
N MET A 809 -23.01 -47.35 -9.98
CA MET A 809 -22.18 -46.14 -9.83
C MET A 809 -20.80 -46.27 -10.48
N ARG A 810 -20.18 -47.45 -10.46
CA ARG A 810 -18.89 -47.67 -11.13
C ARG A 810 -19.02 -47.54 -12.65
N ALA A 811 -20.12 -48.02 -13.22
CA ALA A 811 -20.39 -47.88 -14.65
C ALA A 811 -20.59 -46.40 -15.04
N LEU A 812 -21.29 -45.62 -14.23
CA LEU A 812 -21.50 -44.18 -14.44
C LEU A 812 -20.18 -43.39 -14.41
N LEU A 813 -19.36 -43.62 -13.38
CA LEU A 813 -18.08 -42.92 -13.19
C LEU A 813 -17.04 -43.25 -14.26
N LEU A 814 -16.98 -44.51 -14.73
CA LEU A 814 -15.99 -44.94 -15.72
C LEU A 814 -16.41 -44.69 -17.17
N HIS A 815 -17.72 -44.61 -17.44
CA HIS A 815 -18.23 -44.52 -18.81
C HIS A 815 -18.98 -43.22 -19.11
N GLY A 816 -19.10 -42.30 -18.15
CA GLY A 816 -19.76 -41.01 -18.33
C GLY A 816 -21.20 -41.13 -18.84
N LEU A 817 -21.89 -42.22 -18.48
CA LEU A 817 -23.25 -42.48 -18.95
C LEU A 817 -24.21 -41.46 -18.34
N GLU A 818 -25.10 -40.89 -19.16
CA GLU A 818 -26.19 -40.05 -18.66
C GLU A 818 -27.11 -40.89 -17.76
N THR A 819 -27.39 -40.38 -16.56
CA THR A 819 -28.37 -40.97 -15.64
C THR A 819 -29.76 -40.87 -16.27
N ASN A 820 -30.38 -42.02 -16.59
CA ASN A 820 -31.79 -42.06 -17.02
C ASN A 820 -32.68 -42.57 -15.88
N GLU A 821 -33.99 -42.29 -15.96
CA GLU A 821 -34.99 -42.67 -14.95
C GLU A 821 -34.92 -44.17 -14.61
N THR A 822 -34.80 -45.05 -15.61
CA THR A 822 -34.72 -46.51 -15.42
C THR A 822 -33.50 -46.94 -14.59
N MET A 823 -32.40 -46.19 -14.67
CA MET A 823 -31.18 -46.46 -13.94
C MET A 823 -31.26 -45.91 -12.51
N MET A 824 -31.91 -44.77 -12.32
CA MET A 824 -32.21 -44.21 -10.99
C MET A 824 -33.19 -45.09 -10.21
N ASP A 825 -34.24 -45.59 -10.86
CA ASP A 825 -35.18 -46.56 -10.26
C ASP A 825 -34.47 -47.83 -9.78
N LYS A 826 -33.49 -48.29 -10.56
CA LYS A 826 -32.67 -49.45 -10.19
C LYS A 826 -31.74 -49.14 -9.01
N LEU A 827 -31.17 -47.93 -8.96
CA LEU A 827 -30.35 -47.49 -7.83
C LEU A 827 -31.16 -47.37 -6.53
N GLN A 828 -32.39 -46.87 -6.59
CA GLN A 828 -33.31 -46.84 -5.45
C GLN A 828 -33.69 -48.25 -4.99
N TYR A 829 -33.98 -49.14 -5.92
CA TYR A 829 -34.33 -50.53 -5.61
C TYR A 829 -33.18 -51.24 -4.89
N ASP A 830 -31.95 -51.01 -5.33
CA ASP A 830 -30.76 -51.64 -4.77
C ASP A 830 -30.27 -50.97 -3.46
N ALA A 831 -30.66 -49.71 -3.17
CA ALA A 831 -30.42 -49.02 -1.89
C ALA A 831 -31.69 -48.41 -1.29
N PRO A 832 -32.57 -49.26 -0.72
CA PRO A 832 -33.80 -48.78 -0.10
C PRO A 832 -33.50 -47.85 1.08
N GLY A 833 -33.98 -46.60 0.99
CA GLY A 833 -33.81 -45.57 2.02
C GLY A 833 -32.80 -44.46 1.69
N VAL A 834 -32.18 -44.50 0.51
CA VAL A 834 -31.33 -43.42 -0.01
C VAL A 834 -32.16 -42.55 -0.97
N ASP A 835 -32.16 -41.24 -0.76
CA ASP A 835 -32.86 -40.27 -1.60
C ASP A 835 -32.22 -40.14 -3.00
N ASP A 836 -33.06 -39.86 -4.02
CA ASP A 836 -32.63 -39.68 -5.41
C ASP A 836 -31.64 -38.54 -5.56
N GLY A 837 -31.90 -37.41 -4.88
CA GLY A 837 -31.06 -36.23 -4.94
C GLY A 837 -29.64 -36.50 -4.42
N PHE A 838 -29.51 -37.30 -3.37
CA PHE A 838 -28.23 -37.73 -2.83
C PHE A 838 -27.47 -38.63 -3.83
N LEU A 839 -28.14 -39.62 -4.45
CA LEU A 839 -27.50 -40.51 -5.41
C LEU A 839 -26.98 -39.75 -6.64
N GLU A 840 -27.81 -38.88 -7.22
CA GLU A 840 -27.41 -38.00 -8.34
C GLU A 840 -26.22 -37.12 -7.97
N SER A 841 -26.24 -36.54 -6.76
CA SER A 841 -25.17 -35.68 -6.28
C SER A 841 -23.85 -36.42 -6.04
N VAL A 842 -23.89 -37.64 -5.49
CA VAL A 842 -22.68 -38.47 -5.32
C VAL A 842 -22.11 -38.88 -6.68
N ILE A 843 -22.95 -39.20 -7.66
CA ILE A 843 -22.52 -39.50 -9.04
C ILE A 843 -21.85 -38.26 -9.65
N ALA A 844 -22.49 -37.10 -9.56
CA ALA A 844 -21.95 -35.84 -10.08
C ALA A 844 -20.60 -35.48 -9.43
N VAL A 845 -20.49 -35.61 -8.11
CA VAL A 845 -19.24 -35.36 -7.37
C VAL A 845 -18.14 -36.32 -7.80
N GLY A 846 -18.46 -37.60 -7.98
CA GLY A 846 -17.49 -38.59 -8.43
C GLY A 846 -17.08 -38.43 -9.90
N VAL A 847 -17.96 -37.94 -10.78
CA VAL A 847 -17.62 -37.66 -12.20
C VAL A 847 -16.70 -36.45 -12.32
N ASN A 848 -16.90 -35.45 -11.46
CA ASN A 848 -16.11 -34.21 -11.45
C ASN A 848 -14.70 -34.38 -10.85
N ALA A 849 -14.42 -35.51 -10.20
CA ALA A 849 -13.19 -35.77 -9.46
C ALA A 849 -12.37 -36.89 -10.08
#